data_AF-A0A1V9Y688-F1
#
_entry.id   AF-A0A1V9Y688-F1
#
_cell.length_a   1.000
_cell.length_b   1.000
_cell.length_c   1.000
_cell.angle_alpha   90.00
_cell.angle_beta   90.00
_cell.angle_gamma   90.00
#
_symmetry.space_group_name_H-M   'P 1'
#
loop_
_entity.id
_entity.type
_entity.pdbx_description
1 polymer ?
#
loop_
_entity_poly.entity_id
_entity_poly.type
_entity_poly.pdbx_seq_one_letter_code
_entity_poly.pdbx_strand_id
1 'polypeptide(L)'
;MSGFRLQPHELLRDPTKDELYNGPERTKLPVAVQRMDAADTACTFCGVSYFVFAEVQELQQKVKCFQRQFEIVAQWLQAERAKQVACKAEMAAVQAEHAHTVATVSSALKGFTVFEQAHRRDLEGLRQRNSALVVQLAATEKEKLTQRELILDEANRRIAEAEDQVRAKGLELGRLQQQMLDALQEAASLHETSQAQWAAEKSVLATQLDAAKASLSAYKVKATAEHGRLEARIAAQEEEVHAATAAQAQLRTIIEGQERALADARSELEHKATTSTETFAAVQAELRRAQHEIQTLHDQLLQAQAVASRTLAEAEVERVDVNQLQDDIAKWKHQATALEKNKALLLAERTSLKQEVAAFDDRLREAKNQSKALQQSLDEQARLLSSRAAEAKAALDAVKLEWTKEVAQLKSNHIIAMDSATATAQEQIERLQLELQQLNDHVRHIKLATTIAEKKCDETERALREAKQRAAGYMEELQSAKMGHQQAKSSVSALERKLREAEQDQATLVAQRDSLQQDLETKQLALDKGMATSLQAKDATIDRLKTEILQYKKTVEQLEAAVREVPKLPPQPKTVSNQESVSSDLHELRSLLAQKEQEISLLQQTVHRECLERTSMLEKMRSAKILPDMAASTGDMGGHHPRHPETEDDPTPTTAPTGLASFYEKLRRNKKPKAKKGP
;
A
#
# COMPACT_ATOMS: atom_id res chain seq x y z
N MET A 1 -43.06 37.24 -13.82
CA MET A 1 -43.35 38.14 -14.95
C MET A 1 -44.82 38.54 -14.91
N SER A 2 -45.11 39.82 -15.18
CA SER A 2 -46.41 40.50 -15.35
C SER A 2 -47.73 39.72 -15.14
N GLY A 3 -48.57 40.22 -14.23
CA GLY A 3 -49.98 39.83 -14.08
C GLY A 3 -50.93 41.00 -13.76
N PHE A 4 -50.44 42.25 -13.74
CA PHE A 4 -51.22 43.43 -13.39
C PHE A 4 -51.91 44.02 -14.64
N ARG A 5 -53.17 43.66 -14.86
CA ARG A 5 -54.04 44.43 -15.77
C ARG A 5 -54.64 45.60 -14.98
N LEU A 6 -54.21 46.82 -15.27
CA LEU A 6 -55.01 48.01 -14.97
C LEU A 6 -56.35 47.86 -15.70
N GLN A 7 -57.46 48.09 -15.00
CA GLN A 7 -58.75 48.19 -15.67
C GLN A 7 -58.78 49.48 -16.52
N PRO A 8 -59.43 49.46 -17.70
CA PRO A 8 -59.68 50.67 -18.46
C PRO A 8 -60.76 51.49 -17.74
N HIS A 9 -60.36 52.26 -16.73
CA HIS A 9 -61.23 53.25 -16.13
C HIS A 9 -61.53 54.36 -17.13
N GLU A 10 -62.77 54.85 -17.09
CA GLU A 10 -63.27 55.86 -18.02
C GLU A 10 -62.38 57.11 -17.97
N LEU A 11 -61.94 57.56 -19.14
CA LEU A 11 -61.22 58.83 -19.28
C LEU A 11 -62.10 59.94 -18.71
N LEU A 12 -61.50 60.80 -17.87
CA LEU A 12 -62.18 61.97 -17.33
C LEU A 12 -62.55 62.88 -18.51
N ARG A 13 -63.83 62.84 -18.89
CA ARG A 13 -64.36 63.54 -20.07
C ARG A 13 -64.61 65.00 -19.71
N ASP A 14 -64.02 65.91 -20.47
CA ASP A 14 -64.33 67.34 -20.34
C ASP A 14 -65.85 67.55 -20.46
N PRO A 15 -66.49 68.26 -19.51
CA PRO A 15 -67.93 68.49 -19.56
C PRO A 15 -68.27 69.26 -20.83
N THR A 16 -69.33 68.84 -21.53
CA THR A 16 -69.71 69.53 -22.77
C THR A 16 -70.17 70.95 -22.48
N LYS A 17 -70.12 71.81 -23.51
CA LYS A 17 -70.60 73.20 -23.41
C LYS A 17 -72.05 73.29 -22.91
N ASP A 18 -72.88 72.28 -23.18
CA ASP A 18 -74.26 72.21 -22.69
C ASP A 18 -74.30 71.83 -21.19
N GLU A 19 -73.59 70.77 -20.81
CA GLU A 19 -73.43 70.33 -19.41
C GLU A 19 -72.77 71.41 -18.51
N LEU A 20 -71.99 72.34 -19.09
CA LEU A 20 -71.40 73.51 -18.44
C LEU A 20 -72.38 74.68 -18.17
N TYR A 21 -73.46 74.81 -18.95
CA TYR A 21 -74.45 75.89 -18.78
C TYR A 21 -75.75 75.41 -18.11
N ASN A 22 -76.15 74.17 -18.39
CA ASN A 22 -77.41 73.57 -17.94
C ASN A 22 -77.22 72.50 -16.85
N GLY A 23 -75.97 72.12 -16.55
CA GLY A 23 -75.62 71.04 -15.62
C GLY A 23 -75.72 69.64 -16.25
N PRO A 24 -75.24 68.59 -15.55
CA PRO A 24 -75.40 67.21 -16.00
C PRO A 24 -76.88 66.79 -16.00
N GLU A 25 -77.27 65.98 -17.00
CA GLU A 25 -78.63 65.41 -17.05
C GLU A 25 -78.95 64.64 -15.77
N ARG A 26 -80.16 64.86 -15.22
CA ARG A 26 -80.54 64.39 -13.88
C ARG A 26 -80.41 62.87 -13.68
N THR A 27 -80.51 62.10 -14.76
CA THR A 27 -80.36 60.63 -14.81
C THR A 27 -78.92 60.13 -14.62
N LYS A 28 -77.91 60.99 -14.81
CA LYS A 28 -76.47 60.67 -14.65
C LYS A 28 -75.98 60.86 -13.20
N LEU A 29 -76.80 61.41 -12.32
CA LEU A 29 -76.43 61.79 -10.94
C LEU A 29 -76.48 60.60 -9.96
N PRO A 30 -75.82 60.67 -8.79
CA PRO A 30 -76.01 59.70 -7.72
C PRO A 30 -77.49 59.61 -7.27
N VAL A 31 -78.00 58.39 -7.05
CA VAL A 31 -79.43 58.09 -6.81
C VAL A 31 -80.05 58.90 -5.65
N ALA A 32 -79.25 59.30 -4.65
CA ALA A 32 -79.71 60.16 -3.57
C ALA A 32 -80.11 61.57 -4.06
N VAL A 33 -79.34 62.15 -4.99
CA VAL A 33 -79.56 63.51 -5.51
C VAL A 33 -80.64 63.51 -6.60
N GLN A 34 -80.80 62.40 -7.35
CA GLN A 34 -81.91 62.23 -8.31
C GLN A 34 -83.30 62.37 -7.64
N ARG A 35 -83.40 62.06 -6.35
CA ARG A 35 -84.64 62.03 -5.55
C ARG A 35 -84.94 63.32 -4.78
N MET A 36 -84.04 64.30 -4.82
CA MET A 36 -84.31 65.64 -4.27
C MET A 36 -85.19 66.42 -5.25
N ASP A 37 -85.86 67.48 -4.79
CA ASP A 37 -86.59 68.37 -5.70
C ASP A 37 -85.64 69.33 -6.44
N ALA A 38 -86.07 69.89 -7.57
CA ALA A 38 -85.17 70.66 -8.44
C ALA A 38 -84.60 71.91 -7.73
N ALA A 39 -85.43 72.59 -6.94
CA ALA A 39 -85.06 73.76 -6.15
C ALA A 39 -84.00 73.46 -5.07
N ASP A 40 -83.98 72.24 -4.52
CA ASP A 40 -83.09 71.84 -3.44
C ASP A 40 -81.73 71.29 -3.92
N THR A 41 -81.48 71.28 -5.24
CA THR A 41 -80.21 70.76 -5.81
C THR A 41 -79.01 71.71 -5.64
N ALA A 42 -79.21 72.88 -5.03
CA ALA A 42 -78.14 73.78 -4.60
C ALA A 42 -78.28 74.13 -3.12
N CYS A 43 -77.15 74.28 -2.42
CA CYS A 43 -77.16 74.66 -1.01
C CYS A 43 -77.57 76.14 -0.88
N THR A 44 -78.74 76.37 -0.30
CA THR A 44 -79.35 77.71 -0.12
C THR A 44 -78.49 78.71 0.66
N PHE A 45 -77.49 78.24 1.41
CA PHE A 45 -76.61 79.08 2.22
C PHE A 45 -75.32 79.53 1.52
N CYS A 46 -74.89 78.84 0.45
CA CYS A 46 -73.65 79.17 -0.27
C CYS A 46 -73.76 79.17 -1.80
N GLY A 47 -74.92 78.83 -2.37
CA GLY A 47 -75.18 78.80 -3.81
C GLY A 47 -74.50 77.66 -4.58
N VAL A 48 -73.64 76.87 -3.93
CA VAL A 48 -72.94 75.75 -4.58
C VAL A 48 -73.92 74.59 -4.81
N SER A 49 -73.94 74.08 -6.04
CA SER A 49 -74.73 72.89 -6.38
C SER A 49 -74.19 71.64 -5.67
N TYR A 50 -75.10 70.79 -5.19
CA TYR A 50 -74.74 69.48 -4.65
C TYR A 50 -74.09 68.55 -5.70
N PHE A 51 -74.22 68.84 -7.00
CA PHE A 51 -73.51 68.12 -8.07
C PHE A 51 -71.99 68.32 -7.97
N VAL A 52 -71.54 69.58 -7.83
CA VAL A 52 -70.11 69.91 -7.67
C VAL A 52 -69.56 69.28 -6.39
N PHE A 53 -70.35 69.27 -5.31
CA PHE A 53 -69.94 68.63 -4.06
C PHE A 53 -69.80 67.09 -4.20
N ALA A 54 -70.71 66.44 -4.93
CA ALA A 54 -70.63 65.00 -5.20
C ALA A 54 -69.40 64.65 -6.08
N GLU A 55 -69.16 65.41 -7.15
CA GLU A 55 -68.00 65.21 -8.03
C GLU A 55 -66.67 65.45 -7.30
N VAL A 56 -66.58 66.50 -6.47
CA VAL A 56 -65.42 66.74 -5.60
C VAL A 56 -65.24 65.61 -4.58
N GLN A 57 -66.31 65.05 -4.02
CA GLN A 57 -66.20 63.87 -3.14
C GLN A 57 -65.70 62.63 -3.90
N GLU A 58 -66.20 62.37 -5.11
CA GLU A 58 -65.75 61.24 -5.92
C GLU A 58 -64.29 61.40 -6.35
N LEU A 59 -63.88 62.60 -6.76
CA LEU A 59 -62.47 62.93 -7.05
C LEU A 59 -61.59 62.78 -5.79
N GLN A 60 -62.05 63.19 -4.61
CA GLN A 60 -61.34 62.94 -3.35
C GLN A 60 -61.23 61.45 -3.01
N GLN A 61 -62.24 60.63 -3.31
CA GLN A 61 -62.16 59.18 -3.15
C GLN A 61 -61.20 58.55 -4.16
N LYS A 62 -61.23 58.97 -5.43
CA LYS A 62 -60.28 58.55 -6.48
C LYS A 62 -58.85 58.93 -6.12
N VAL A 63 -58.59 60.15 -5.64
CA VAL A 63 -57.27 60.58 -5.14
C VAL A 63 -56.80 59.74 -3.95
N LYS A 64 -57.67 59.47 -2.96
CA LYS A 64 -57.34 58.59 -1.82
C LYS A 64 -57.06 57.15 -2.26
N CYS A 65 -57.74 56.67 -3.30
CA CYS A 65 -57.49 55.35 -3.90
C CYS A 65 -56.11 55.33 -4.60
N PHE A 66 -55.81 56.33 -5.42
CA PHE A 66 -54.51 56.44 -6.08
C PHE A 66 -53.36 56.64 -5.09
N GLN A 67 -53.53 57.41 -4.01
CA GLN A 67 -52.54 57.55 -2.94
C GLN A 67 -52.19 56.19 -2.34
N ARG A 68 -53.20 55.38 -1.96
CA ARG A 68 -52.98 54.01 -1.45
C ARG A 68 -52.32 53.09 -2.49
N GLN A 69 -52.67 53.21 -3.76
CA GLN A 69 -52.01 52.45 -4.84
C GLN A 69 -50.54 52.85 -5.00
N PHE A 70 -50.22 54.15 -4.94
CA PHE A 70 -48.85 54.65 -4.97
C PHE A 70 -48.05 54.24 -3.73
N GLU A 71 -48.65 54.22 -2.53
CA GLU A 71 -48.05 53.70 -1.30
C GLU A 71 -47.68 52.22 -1.45
N ILE A 72 -48.60 51.38 -1.96
CA ILE A 72 -48.35 49.95 -2.23
C ILE A 72 -47.21 49.78 -3.26
N VAL A 73 -47.21 50.55 -4.35
CA VAL A 73 -46.15 50.51 -5.37
C VAL A 73 -44.80 51.00 -4.82
N ALA A 74 -44.80 52.01 -3.95
CA ALA A 74 -43.59 52.51 -3.29
C ALA A 74 -43.02 51.49 -2.29
N GLN A 75 -43.86 50.85 -1.48
CA GLN A 75 -43.47 49.76 -0.57
C GLN A 75 -42.92 48.56 -1.36
N TRP A 76 -43.57 48.18 -2.47
CA TRP A 76 -43.06 47.14 -3.36
C TRP A 76 -41.69 47.50 -3.96
N LEU A 77 -41.52 48.74 -4.46
CA LEU A 77 -40.23 49.22 -4.96
C LEU A 77 -39.13 49.25 -3.89
N GLN A 78 -39.47 49.57 -2.64
CA GLN A 78 -38.53 49.51 -1.52
C GLN A 78 -38.14 48.05 -1.21
N ALA A 79 -39.10 47.14 -1.15
CA ALA A 79 -38.85 45.71 -0.94
C ALA A 79 -38.00 45.09 -2.07
N GLU A 80 -38.27 45.44 -3.33
CA GLU A 80 -37.50 44.92 -4.47
C GLU A 80 -36.09 45.53 -4.54
N ARG A 81 -35.90 46.79 -4.14
CA ARG A 81 -34.57 47.38 -3.92
C ARG A 81 -33.81 46.66 -2.80
N ALA A 82 -34.48 46.32 -1.69
CA ALA A 82 -33.85 45.58 -0.59
C ALA A 82 -33.38 44.18 -1.05
N LYS A 83 -34.21 43.45 -1.81
CA LYS A 83 -33.79 42.18 -2.45
C LYS A 83 -32.62 42.37 -3.41
N GLN A 84 -32.62 43.43 -4.23
CA GLN A 84 -31.52 43.70 -5.16
C GLN A 84 -30.20 43.99 -4.42
N VAL A 85 -30.26 44.66 -3.26
CA VAL A 85 -29.09 44.88 -2.39
C VAL A 85 -28.63 43.57 -1.74
N ALA A 86 -29.55 42.76 -1.21
CA ALA A 86 -29.23 41.45 -0.64
C ALA A 86 -28.55 40.52 -1.66
N CYS A 87 -29.13 40.35 -2.84
CA CYS A 87 -28.56 39.53 -3.92
C CYS A 87 -27.19 40.04 -4.40
N LYS A 88 -26.95 41.36 -4.39
CA LYS A 88 -25.60 41.93 -4.64
C LYS A 88 -24.60 41.60 -3.53
N ALA A 89 -25.04 41.58 -2.27
CA ALA A 89 -24.19 41.19 -1.14
C ALA A 89 -23.86 39.69 -1.17
N GLU A 90 -24.83 38.83 -1.48
CA GLU A 90 -24.63 37.39 -1.70
C GLU A 90 -23.64 37.12 -2.84
N MET A 91 -23.81 37.78 -4.00
CA MET A 91 -22.88 37.69 -5.12
C MET A 91 -21.46 38.14 -4.74
N ALA A 92 -21.31 39.19 -3.93
CA ALA A 92 -20.01 39.65 -3.45
C ALA A 92 -19.37 38.66 -2.45
N ALA A 93 -20.18 38.04 -1.59
CA ALA A 93 -19.71 37.00 -0.66
C ALA A 93 -19.22 35.75 -1.42
N VAL A 94 -19.98 35.26 -2.40
CA VAL A 94 -19.59 34.13 -3.25
C VAL A 94 -18.33 34.44 -4.07
N GLN A 95 -18.17 35.68 -4.56
CA GLN A 95 -16.94 36.10 -5.23
C GLN A 95 -15.72 36.12 -4.28
N ALA A 96 -15.90 36.57 -3.03
CA ALA A 96 -14.84 36.55 -2.02
C ALA A 96 -14.45 35.12 -1.60
N GLU A 97 -15.43 34.23 -1.41
CA GLU A 97 -15.21 32.81 -1.10
C GLU A 97 -14.51 32.07 -2.25
N HIS A 98 -14.93 32.32 -3.50
CA HIS A 98 -14.27 31.78 -4.67
C HIS A 98 -12.82 32.27 -4.79
N ALA A 99 -12.58 33.57 -4.59
CA ALA A 99 -11.22 34.12 -4.59
C ALA A 99 -10.33 33.52 -3.48
N HIS A 100 -10.88 33.31 -2.28
CA HIS A 100 -10.17 32.64 -1.18
C HIS A 100 -9.87 31.16 -1.49
N THR A 101 -10.81 30.45 -2.10
CA THR A 101 -10.63 29.06 -2.56
C THR A 101 -9.53 28.98 -3.61
N VAL A 102 -9.56 29.84 -4.64
CA VAL A 102 -8.54 29.91 -5.71
C VAL A 102 -7.16 30.26 -5.13
N ALA A 103 -7.07 31.21 -4.20
CA ALA A 103 -5.82 31.56 -3.54
C ALA A 103 -5.25 30.37 -2.73
N THR A 104 -6.11 29.65 -2.02
CA THR A 104 -5.73 28.48 -1.21
C THR A 104 -5.24 27.32 -2.09
N VAL A 105 -5.97 26.99 -3.16
CA VAL A 105 -5.56 25.97 -4.14
C VAL A 105 -4.27 26.37 -4.85
N SER A 106 -4.10 27.64 -5.25
CA SER A 106 -2.86 28.13 -5.87
C SER A 106 -1.67 28.07 -4.91
N SER A 107 -1.87 28.31 -3.61
CA SER A 107 -0.86 28.15 -2.58
C SER A 107 -0.44 26.68 -2.39
N ALA A 108 -1.43 25.77 -2.30
CA ALA A 108 -1.18 24.33 -2.22
C ALA A 108 -0.42 23.81 -3.46
N LEU A 109 -0.82 24.25 -4.67
CA LEU A 109 -0.17 23.87 -5.93
C LEU A 109 1.31 24.32 -5.95
N LYS A 110 1.62 25.53 -5.47
CA LYS A 110 3.00 26.00 -5.30
C LYS A 110 3.78 25.10 -4.33
N GLY A 111 3.18 24.72 -3.20
CA GLY A 111 3.73 23.74 -2.26
C GLY A 111 4.10 22.41 -2.95
N PHE A 112 3.20 21.85 -3.75
CA PHE A 112 3.47 20.64 -4.52
C PHE A 112 4.61 20.82 -5.53
N THR A 113 4.70 21.93 -6.26
CA THR A 113 5.82 22.16 -7.20
C THR A 113 7.17 22.30 -6.51
N VAL A 114 7.22 22.85 -5.29
CA VAL A 114 8.46 22.91 -4.49
C VAL A 114 8.86 21.51 -4.00
N PHE A 115 7.89 20.70 -3.56
CA PHE A 115 8.11 19.31 -3.16
C PHE A 115 8.58 18.44 -4.35
N GLU A 116 7.97 18.57 -5.52
CA GLU A 116 8.38 17.88 -6.75
C GLU A 116 9.83 18.24 -7.15
N GLN A 117 10.20 19.52 -7.05
CA GLN A 117 11.57 19.96 -7.31
C GLN A 117 12.58 19.41 -6.30
N ALA A 118 12.23 19.32 -5.01
CA ALA A 118 13.08 18.68 -4.01
C ALA A 118 13.27 17.19 -4.33
N HIS A 119 12.17 16.47 -4.58
CA HIS A 119 12.19 15.04 -4.89
C HIS A 119 12.95 14.72 -6.20
N ARG A 120 12.95 15.61 -7.21
CA ARG A 120 13.84 15.50 -8.38
C ARG A 120 15.32 15.57 -8.00
N ARG A 121 15.72 16.55 -7.19
CA ARG A 121 17.12 16.72 -6.75
C ARG A 121 17.59 15.52 -5.92
N ASP A 122 16.73 14.98 -5.07
CA ASP A 122 17.03 13.77 -4.29
C ASP A 122 17.18 12.54 -5.19
N LEU A 123 16.32 12.37 -6.21
CA LEU A 123 16.47 11.31 -7.22
C LEU A 123 17.75 11.46 -8.04
N GLU A 124 18.15 12.68 -8.40
CA GLU A 124 19.40 12.96 -9.11
C GLU A 124 20.63 12.69 -8.22
N GLY A 125 20.60 13.11 -6.95
CA GLY A 125 21.64 12.78 -5.96
C GLY A 125 21.77 11.27 -5.70
N LEU A 126 20.65 10.54 -5.65
CA LEU A 126 20.65 9.08 -5.53
C LEU A 126 21.21 8.41 -6.80
N ARG A 127 20.86 8.89 -8.00
CA ARG A 127 21.43 8.42 -9.27
C ARG A 127 22.94 8.65 -9.35
N GLN A 128 23.42 9.82 -8.93
CA GLN A 128 24.85 10.14 -8.88
C GLN A 128 25.60 9.22 -7.90
N ARG A 129 25.06 9.00 -6.69
CA ARG A 129 25.64 8.07 -5.71
C ARG A 129 25.67 6.63 -6.24
N ASN A 130 24.60 6.17 -6.87
CA ASN A 130 24.53 4.83 -7.45
C ASN A 130 25.57 4.66 -8.58
N SER A 131 25.65 5.63 -9.51
CA SER A 131 26.68 5.65 -10.56
C SER A 131 28.11 5.62 -9.99
N ALA A 132 28.40 6.40 -8.93
CA ALA A 132 29.71 6.37 -8.27
C ALA A 132 30.02 5.00 -7.62
N LEU A 133 29.04 4.37 -6.97
CA LEU A 133 29.17 3.03 -6.38
C LEU A 133 29.40 1.96 -7.46
N VAL A 134 28.73 2.04 -8.61
CA VAL A 134 28.94 1.11 -9.74
C VAL A 134 30.38 1.23 -10.28
N VAL A 135 30.89 2.46 -10.43
CA VAL A 135 32.28 2.69 -10.88
C VAL A 135 33.30 2.18 -9.85
N GLN A 136 33.06 2.40 -8.55
CA GLN A 136 33.90 1.86 -7.48
C GLN A 136 33.89 0.33 -7.47
N LEU A 137 32.71 -0.29 -7.60
CA LEU A 137 32.57 -1.75 -7.58
C LEU A 137 33.33 -2.38 -8.76
N ALA A 138 33.13 -1.88 -9.98
CA ALA A 138 33.88 -2.32 -11.17
C ALA A 138 35.40 -2.13 -11.03
N ALA A 139 35.87 -1.06 -10.36
CA ALA A 139 37.28 -0.87 -10.06
C ALA A 139 37.81 -1.96 -9.09
N THR A 140 37.08 -2.28 -8.02
CA THR A 140 37.48 -3.35 -7.08
C THR A 140 37.40 -4.75 -7.68
N GLU A 141 36.51 -4.98 -8.65
CA GLU A 141 36.45 -6.24 -9.41
C GLU A 141 37.66 -6.38 -10.32
N LYS A 142 38.03 -5.31 -11.05
CA LYS A 142 39.26 -5.28 -11.85
C LYS A 142 40.51 -5.49 -10.99
N GLU A 143 40.59 -4.87 -9.82
CA GLU A 143 41.70 -5.07 -8.87
C GLU A 143 41.79 -6.54 -8.44
N LYS A 144 40.67 -7.15 -8.02
CA LYS A 144 40.61 -8.57 -7.65
C LYS A 144 40.95 -9.52 -8.79
N LEU A 145 40.66 -9.16 -10.05
CA LEU A 145 41.10 -9.92 -11.22
C LEU A 145 42.62 -9.85 -11.37
N THR A 146 43.21 -8.64 -11.34
CA THR A 146 44.68 -8.49 -11.42
C THR A 146 45.42 -9.15 -10.25
N GLN A 147 44.85 -9.17 -9.05
CA GLN A 147 45.41 -9.91 -7.91
C GLN A 147 45.34 -11.43 -8.12
N ARG A 148 44.27 -11.96 -8.74
CA ARG A 148 44.17 -13.38 -9.09
C ARG A 148 45.17 -13.78 -10.18
N GLU A 149 45.33 -12.94 -11.20
CA GLU A 149 46.31 -13.13 -12.28
C GLU A 149 47.74 -13.19 -11.70
N LEU A 150 48.13 -12.21 -10.87
CA LEU A 150 49.43 -12.22 -10.18
C LEU A 150 49.66 -13.44 -9.28
N ILE A 151 48.63 -13.92 -8.58
CA ILE A 151 48.71 -15.13 -7.75
C ILE A 151 48.86 -16.39 -8.60
N LEU A 152 48.19 -16.47 -9.75
CA LEU A 152 48.31 -17.58 -10.69
C LEU A 152 49.68 -17.60 -11.37
N ASP A 153 50.20 -16.45 -11.80
CA ASP A 153 51.53 -16.34 -12.41
C ASP A 153 52.64 -16.74 -11.42
N GLU A 154 52.56 -16.28 -10.16
CA GLU A 154 53.51 -16.67 -9.10
C GLU A 154 53.39 -18.17 -8.74
N ALA A 155 52.18 -18.74 -8.77
CA ALA A 155 51.97 -20.17 -8.57
C ALA A 155 52.55 -20.99 -9.74
N ASN A 156 52.29 -20.58 -10.98
CA ASN A 156 52.83 -21.19 -12.19
C ASN A 156 54.37 -21.15 -12.22
N ARG A 157 54.97 -20.01 -11.81
CA ARG A 157 56.43 -19.86 -11.67
C ARG A 157 57.00 -20.87 -10.67
N ARG A 158 56.39 -21.00 -9.49
CA ARG A 158 56.81 -21.97 -8.46
C ARG A 158 56.64 -23.43 -8.90
N ILE A 159 55.60 -23.73 -9.68
CA ILE A 159 55.40 -25.06 -10.27
C ILE A 159 56.53 -25.36 -11.27
N ALA A 160 56.83 -24.44 -12.19
CA ALA A 160 57.94 -24.60 -13.14
C ALA A 160 59.30 -24.77 -12.43
N GLU A 161 59.57 -23.98 -11.38
CA GLU A 161 60.79 -24.09 -10.56
C GLU A 161 60.87 -25.44 -9.80
N ALA A 162 59.74 -26.01 -9.40
CA ALA A 162 59.68 -27.34 -8.80
C ALA A 162 59.84 -28.46 -9.85
N GLU A 163 59.23 -28.32 -11.03
CA GLU A 163 59.41 -29.23 -12.16
C GLU A 163 60.87 -29.26 -12.64
N ASP A 164 61.55 -28.11 -12.69
CA ASP A 164 62.99 -28.03 -12.98
C ASP A 164 63.85 -28.73 -11.94
N GLN A 165 63.54 -28.56 -10.65
CA GLN A 165 64.23 -29.29 -9.57
C GLN A 165 63.99 -30.80 -9.66
N VAL A 166 62.77 -31.24 -9.98
CA VAL A 166 62.45 -32.66 -10.19
C VAL A 166 63.17 -33.21 -11.43
N ARG A 167 63.23 -32.47 -12.54
CA ARG A 167 63.99 -32.84 -13.74
C ARG A 167 65.49 -32.95 -13.44
N ALA A 168 66.06 -31.97 -12.75
CA ALA A 168 67.47 -31.99 -12.33
C ALA A 168 67.79 -33.19 -11.43
N LYS A 169 66.92 -33.51 -10.46
CA LYS A 169 67.06 -34.69 -9.60
C LYS A 169 66.86 -36.01 -10.34
N GLY A 170 65.98 -36.06 -11.34
CA GLY A 170 65.84 -37.20 -12.24
C GLY A 170 67.11 -37.47 -13.05
N LEU A 171 67.75 -36.41 -13.59
CA LEU A 171 69.04 -36.51 -14.28
C LEU A 171 70.18 -36.93 -13.33
N GLU A 172 70.20 -36.41 -12.10
CA GLU A 172 71.18 -36.81 -11.08
C GLU A 172 71.02 -38.28 -10.66
N LEU A 173 69.79 -38.74 -10.46
CA LEU A 173 69.49 -40.15 -10.17
C LEU A 173 69.86 -41.06 -11.34
N GLY A 174 69.56 -40.69 -12.58
CA GLY A 174 69.98 -41.43 -13.77
C GLY A 174 71.50 -41.52 -13.89
N ARG A 175 72.23 -40.43 -13.60
CA ARG A 175 73.70 -40.40 -13.56
C ARG A 175 74.26 -41.32 -12.47
N LEU A 176 73.67 -41.31 -11.27
CA LEU A 176 74.08 -42.18 -10.16
C LEU A 176 73.75 -43.66 -10.45
N GLN A 177 72.61 -43.94 -11.07
CA GLN A 177 72.24 -45.29 -11.50
C GLN A 177 73.22 -45.83 -12.57
N GLN A 178 73.62 -45.00 -13.54
CA GLN A 178 74.63 -45.38 -14.52
C GLN A 178 75.98 -45.67 -13.83
N GLN A 179 76.47 -44.77 -12.96
CA GLN A 179 77.71 -45.01 -12.21
C GLN A 179 77.67 -46.28 -11.36
N MET A 180 76.51 -46.65 -10.80
CA MET A 180 76.34 -47.91 -10.07
C MET A 180 76.38 -49.12 -11.01
N LEU A 181 75.80 -49.04 -12.21
CA LEU A 181 75.88 -50.09 -13.23
C LEU A 181 77.31 -50.26 -13.74
N ASP A 182 78.01 -49.16 -14.02
CA ASP A 182 79.41 -49.13 -14.46
C ASP A 182 80.31 -49.79 -13.39
N ALA A 183 80.19 -49.37 -12.13
CA ALA A 183 80.95 -49.94 -11.01
C ALA A 183 80.63 -51.43 -10.75
N LEU A 184 79.40 -51.88 -11.02
CA LEU A 184 79.05 -53.31 -10.95
C LEU A 184 79.65 -54.11 -12.10
N GLN A 185 79.78 -53.53 -13.30
CA GLN A 185 80.47 -54.16 -14.44
C GLN A 185 81.99 -54.22 -14.22
N GLU A 186 82.59 -53.15 -13.71
CA GLU A 186 83.99 -53.14 -13.27
C GLU A 186 84.24 -54.21 -12.21
N ALA A 187 83.42 -54.26 -11.15
CA ALA A 187 83.52 -55.28 -10.10
C ALA A 187 83.35 -56.72 -10.63
N ALA A 188 82.45 -56.94 -11.59
CA ALA A 188 82.28 -58.24 -12.25
C ALA A 188 83.54 -58.64 -13.05
N SER A 189 84.08 -57.74 -13.88
CA SER A 189 85.30 -58.01 -14.65
C SER A 189 86.54 -58.23 -13.76
N LEU A 190 86.64 -57.52 -12.63
CA LEU A 190 87.68 -57.73 -11.61
C LEU A 190 87.51 -59.10 -10.92
N HIS A 191 86.27 -59.56 -10.70
CA HIS A 191 86.00 -60.89 -10.18
C HIS A 191 86.36 -61.99 -11.19
N GLU A 192 85.96 -61.85 -12.45
CA GLU A 192 86.29 -62.80 -13.53
C GLU A 192 87.80 -62.91 -13.77
N THR A 193 88.50 -61.78 -13.83
CA THR A 193 89.97 -61.76 -13.99
C THR A 193 90.69 -62.32 -12.76
N SER A 194 90.23 -62.04 -11.54
CA SER A 194 90.77 -62.66 -10.32
C SER A 194 90.51 -64.18 -10.28
N GLN A 195 89.32 -64.62 -10.71
CA GLN A 195 88.97 -66.04 -10.81
C GLN A 195 89.84 -66.76 -11.87
N ALA A 196 90.11 -66.11 -13.01
CA ALA A 196 91.00 -66.63 -14.04
C ALA A 196 92.46 -66.69 -13.57
N GLN A 197 92.95 -65.68 -12.85
CA GLN A 197 94.27 -65.70 -12.21
C GLN A 197 94.38 -66.85 -11.21
N TRP A 198 93.41 -67.00 -10.29
CA TRP A 198 93.38 -68.09 -9.33
C TRP A 198 93.30 -69.48 -9.99
N ALA A 199 92.55 -69.61 -11.09
CA ALA A 199 92.52 -70.84 -11.88
C ALA A 199 93.88 -71.15 -12.55
N ALA A 200 94.59 -70.13 -13.04
CA ALA A 200 95.93 -70.26 -13.61
C ALA A 200 96.96 -70.62 -12.53
N GLU A 201 96.96 -69.93 -11.38
CA GLU A 201 97.82 -70.26 -10.23
C GLU A 201 97.58 -71.68 -9.73
N LYS A 202 96.32 -72.10 -9.60
CA LYS A 202 95.96 -73.48 -9.24
C LYS A 202 96.46 -74.51 -10.27
N SER A 203 96.47 -74.17 -11.55
CA SER A 203 97.03 -75.01 -12.62
C SER A 203 98.56 -75.10 -12.53
N VAL A 204 99.24 -73.97 -12.28
CA VAL A 204 100.70 -73.93 -12.05
C VAL A 204 101.08 -74.73 -10.81
N LEU A 205 100.37 -74.57 -9.69
CA LEU A 205 100.59 -75.35 -8.47
C LEU A 205 100.33 -76.86 -8.68
N ALA A 206 99.34 -77.24 -9.50
CA ALA A 206 99.11 -78.64 -9.86
C ALA A 206 100.27 -79.22 -10.69
N THR A 207 100.74 -78.50 -11.72
CA THR A 207 101.89 -78.95 -12.53
C THR A 207 103.21 -78.98 -11.74
N GLN A 208 103.43 -78.03 -10.81
CA GLN A 208 104.56 -78.07 -9.86
C GLN A 208 104.45 -79.27 -8.92
N LEU A 209 103.26 -79.57 -8.38
CA LEU A 209 103.02 -80.73 -7.53
C LEU A 209 103.27 -82.05 -8.27
N ASP A 210 102.85 -82.17 -9.52
CA ASP A 210 103.08 -83.37 -10.33
C ASP A 210 104.54 -83.50 -10.77
N ALA A 211 105.22 -82.39 -11.08
CA ALA A 211 106.67 -82.37 -11.26
C ALA A 211 107.44 -82.78 -9.99
N ALA A 212 106.97 -82.37 -8.80
CA ALA A 212 107.54 -82.79 -7.52
C ALA A 212 107.29 -84.27 -7.21
N LYS A 213 106.12 -84.84 -7.59
CA LYS A 213 105.88 -86.30 -7.53
C LYS A 213 106.82 -87.06 -8.47
N ALA A 214 107.04 -86.54 -9.68
CA ALA A 214 107.94 -87.15 -10.67
C ALA A 214 109.42 -87.06 -10.26
N SER A 215 109.86 -85.95 -9.68
CA SER A 215 111.23 -85.86 -9.14
C SER A 215 111.41 -86.76 -7.91
N LEU A 216 110.40 -86.86 -7.03
CA LEU A 216 110.42 -87.78 -5.89
C LEU A 216 110.46 -89.26 -6.33
N SER A 217 109.72 -89.65 -7.38
CA SER A 217 109.80 -91.02 -7.90
C SER A 217 111.16 -91.32 -8.54
N ALA A 218 111.72 -90.37 -9.30
CA ALA A 218 113.08 -90.48 -9.83
C ALA A 218 114.15 -90.55 -8.72
N TYR A 219 114.00 -89.79 -7.63
CA TYR A 219 114.86 -89.88 -6.46
C TYR A 219 114.75 -91.24 -5.76
N LYS A 220 113.54 -91.81 -5.63
CA LYS A 220 113.36 -93.17 -5.09
C LYS A 220 114.08 -94.22 -5.94
N VAL A 221 113.95 -94.15 -7.27
CA VAL A 221 114.64 -95.08 -8.20
C VAL A 221 116.16 -94.95 -8.08
N LYS A 222 116.69 -93.72 -8.00
CA LYS A 222 118.13 -93.49 -7.75
C LYS A 222 118.59 -94.02 -6.39
N ALA A 223 117.80 -93.82 -5.33
CA ALA A 223 118.10 -94.32 -4.00
C ALA A 223 118.14 -95.85 -3.95
N THR A 224 117.20 -96.55 -4.60
CA THR A 224 117.24 -98.01 -4.71
C THR A 224 118.42 -98.52 -5.56
N ALA A 225 118.84 -97.76 -6.57
CA ALA A 225 120.00 -98.11 -7.39
C ALA A 225 121.33 -97.95 -6.63
N GLU A 226 121.52 -96.87 -5.85
CA GLU A 226 122.69 -96.74 -4.97
C GLU A 226 122.63 -97.74 -3.80
N HIS A 227 121.45 -98.11 -3.29
CA HIS A 227 121.33 -99.17 -2.28
C HIS A 227 121.88 -100.50 -2.80
N GLY A 228 121.41 -100.96 -3.97
CA GLY A 228 121.94 -102.17 -4.62
C GLY A 228 123.43 -102.07 -4.98
N ARG A 229 123.93 -100.86 -5.29
CA ARG A 229 125.37 -100.63 -5.52
C ARG A 229 126.20 -100.74 -4.24
N LEU A 230 125.65 -100.33 -3.10
CA LEU A 230 126.29 -100.47 -1.79
C LEU A 230 126.22 -101.92 -1.28
N GLU A 231 125.09 -102.61 -1.46
CA GLU A 231 124.95 -104.04 -1.16
C GLU A 231 125.97 -104.89 -1.95
N ALA A 232 126.10 -104.65 -3.26
CA ALA A 232 127.10 -105.31 -4.11
C ALA A 232 128.54 -105.00 -3.69
N ARG A 233 128.81 -103.80 -3.15
CA ARG A 233 130.12 -103.41 -2.64
C ARG A 233 130.44 -104.07 -1.30
N ILE A 234 129.45 -104.24 -0.42
CA ILE A 234 129.62 -104.97 0.85
C ILE A 234 129.97 -106.42 0.57
N ALA A 235 129.24 -107.10 -0.32
CA ALA A 235 129.52 -108.49 -0.70
C ALA A 235 130.96 -108.68 -1.23
N ALA A 236 131.44 -107.76 -2.08
CA ALA A 236 132.81 -107.79 -2.58
C ALA A 236 133.87 -107.63 -1.46
N GLN A 237 133.60 -106.79 -0.45
CA GLN A 237 134.50 -106.64 0.70
C GLN A 237 134.45 -107.84 1.66
N GLU A 238 133.33 -108.55 1.74
CA GLU A 238 133.23 -109.80 2.50
C GLU A 238 134.08 -110.92 1.86
N GLU A 239 134.11 -111.01 0.52
CA GLU A 239 135.03 -111.89 -0.22
C GLU A 239 136.51 -111.51 0.01
N GLU A 240 136.86 -110.22 -0.04
CA GLU A 240 138.23 -109.76 0.27
C GLU A 240 138.68 -110.12 1.69
N VAL A 241 137.79 -110.02 2.69
CA VAL A 241 138.08 -110.41 4.09
C VAL A 241 138.24 -111.93 4.24
N HIS A 242 137.49 -112.73 3.48
CA HIS A 242 137.66 -114.19 3.45
C HIS A 242 138.99 -114.61 2.77
N ALA A 243 139.41 -113.90 1.72
CA ALA A 243 140.73 -114.09 1.11
C ALA A 243 141.88 -113.70 2.07
N ALA A 244 141.75 -112.59 2.80
CA ALA A 244 142.76 -112.13 3.76
C ALA A 244 142.94 -113.08 4.95
N THR A 245 141.86 -113.66 5.48
CA THR A 245 141.94 -114.64 6.58
C THR A 245 142.56 -115.98 6.15
N ALA A 246 142.36 -116.40 4.90
CA ALA A 246 143.06 -117.56 4.33
C ALA A 246 144.59 -117.34 4.22
N ALA A 247 145.03 -116.16 3.80
CA ALA A 247 146.45 -115.81 3.71
C ALA A 247 147.14 -115.77 5.10
N GLN A 248 146.44 -115.29 6.13
CA GLN A 248 146.97 -115.20 7.49
C GLN A 248 147.29 -116.56 8.12
N ALA A 249 146.62 -117.64 7.68
CA ALA A 249 146.89 -119.00 8.14
C ALA A 249 148.22 -119.56 7.62
N GLN A 250 148.68 -119.16 6.42
CA GLN A 250 149.87 -119.71 5.78
C GLN A 250 151.19 -119.13 6.31
N LEU A 251 151.17 -117.94 6.93
CA LEU A 251 152.38 -117.29 7.46
C LEU A 251 152.83 -117.83 8.83
N ARG A 252 151.95 -118.49 9.59
CA ARG A 252 152.29 -119.02 10.92
C ARG A 252 153.23 -120.22 10.88
N THR A 253 153.16 -121.06 9.85
CA THR A 253 153.97 -122.30 9.73
C THR A 253 155.41 -122.09 9.24
N ILE A 254 155.77 -120.86 8.84
CA ILE A 254 157.12 -120.54 8.30
C ILE A 254 158.07 -120.07 9.42
N ILE A 255 157.55 -119.41 10.45
CA ILE A 255 158.36 -118.75 11.50
C ILE A 255 159.04 -119.78 12.41
N GLU A 256 158.36 -120.89 12.74
CA GLU A 256 158.89 -121.97 13.60
C GLU A 256 160.08 -122.75 12.97
N GLY A 257 160.42 -122.47 11.71
CA GLY A 257 161.52 -123.11 10.99
C GLY A 257 162.88 -122.41 11.11
N GLN A 258 162.93 -121.10 11.38
CA GLN A 258 164.19 -120.32 11.24
C GLN A 258 165.01 -120.18 12.54
N GLU A 259 164.44 -120.46 13.70
CA GLU A 259 165.12 -120.31 15.00
C GLU A 259 166.24 -121.34 15.27
N ARG A 260 166.39 -122.36 14.42
CA ARG A 260 167.41 -123.43 14.58
C ARG A 260 168.70 -123.25 13.77
N ALA A 261 168.85 -122.15 13.01
CA ALA A 261 169.97 -121.97 12.07
C ALA A 261 171.04 -120.95 12.51
N LEU A 262 170.90 -120.31 13.68
CA LEU A 262 171.76 -119.19 14.13
C LEU A 262 172.64 -119.48 15.36
N ALA A 263 172.69 -120.73 15.82
CA ALA A 263 173.44 -121.12 17.02
C ALA A 263 174.94 -121.39 16.80
N ASP A 264 175.31 -122.03 15.68
CA ASP A 264 176.61 -122.74 15.57
C ASP A 264 177.76 -121.95 14.91
N ALA A 265 177.62 -120.63 14.69
CA ALA A 265 178.51 -119.88 13.78
C ALA A 265 179.22 -118.63 14.39
N ARG A 266 179.34 -118.52 15.73
CA ARG A 266 179.97 -117.35 16.39
C ARG A 266 180.94 -117.67 17.55
N SER A 267 181.60 -118.83 17.52
CA SER A 267 182.45 -119.30 18.64
C SER A 267 183.97 -119.12 18.47
N GLU A 268 184.46 -118.39 17.44
CA GLU A 268 185.89 -118.49 17.06
C GLU A 268 186.59 -117.18 16.62
N LEU A 269 186.00 -115.99 16.88
CA LEU A 269 186.61 -114.70 16.52
C LEU A 269 186.73 -113.68 17.68
N GLU A 270 186.72 -114.15 18.92
CA GLU A 270 187.29 -113.39 20.04
C GLU A 270 188.80 -113.65 20.17
N HIS A 271 189.64 -112.81 19.54
CA HIS A 271 190.86 -112.24 20.15
C HIS A 271 191.77 -111.49 19.15
N LYS A 272 191.64 -110.15 19.10
CA LYS A 272 192.58 -109.23 19.80
C LYS A 272 192.23 -107.75 19.55
N ALA A 273 192.40 -106.94 20.60
CA ALA A 273 192.49 -105.46 20.61
C ALA A 273 191.39 -104.70 19.83
N THR A 274 190.31 -104.17 20.42
CA THR A 274 190.17 -103.36 21.66
C THR A 274 191.03 -102.08 21.70
N THR A 275 190.72 -101.10 20.84
CA THR A 275 191.06 -99.65 21.05
C THR A 275 190.24 -98.66 20.20
N SER A 276 188.94 -98.90 19.93
CA SER A 276 188.11 -97.93 19.16
C SER A 276 186.59 -98.05 19.35
N THR A 277 186.11 -98.48 20.53
CA THR A 277 184.72 -98.98 20.71
C THR A 277 183.94 -98.36 21.87
N GLU A 278 184.14 -97.06 22.15
CA GLU A 278 183.37 -96.33 23.19
C GLU A 278 182.57 -95.13 22.64
N THR A 279 182.79 -94.72 21.38
CA THR A 279 182.14 -93.53 20.79
C THR A 279 180.93 -93.82 19.88
N PHE A 280 180.80 -95.04 19.35
CA PHE A 280 179.77 -95.35 18.33
C PHE A 280 178.42 -95.79 18.93
N ALA A 281 178.40 -96.26 20.18
CA ALA A 281 177.19 -96.79 20.83
C ALA A 281 176.17 -95.70 21.20
N ALA A 282 176.64 -94.50 21.60
CA ALA A 282 175.77 -93.38 21.94
C ALA A 282 174.95 -92.88 20.74
N VAL A 283 175.63 -92.65 19.61
CA VAL A 283 175.04 -92.10 18.37
C VAL A 283 173.89 -92.97 17.85
N GLN A 284 174.01 -94.30 17.96
CA GLN A 284 172.98 -95.23 17.48
C GLN A 284 171.76 -95.37 18.44
N ALA A 285 171.89 -94.90 19.69
CA ALA A 285 170.78 -94.78 20.62
C ALA A 285 170.01 -93.46 20.42
N GLU A 286 170.73 -92.35 20.22
CA GLU A 286 170.14 -91.03 19.94
C GLU A 286 169.36 -91.00 18.62
N LEU A 287 169.89 -91.63 17.55
CA LEU A 287 169.22 -91.69 16.26
C LEU A 287 167.82 -92.35 16.33
N ARG A 288 167.64 -93.37 17.20
CA ARG A 288 166.34 -94.04 17.39
C ARG A 288 165.36 -93.19 18.20
N ARG A 289 165.83 -92.40 19.17
CA ARG A 289 164.97 -91.41 19.86
C ARG A 289 164.52 -90.33 18.89
N ALA A 290 165.46 -89.73 18.13
CA ALA A 290 165.15 -88.72 17.14
C ALA A 290 164.12 -89.21 16.10
N GLN A 291 164.21 -90.46 15.63
CA GLN A 291 163.21 -91.04 14.73
C GLN A 291 161.82 -91.20 15.36
N HIS A 292 161.74 -91.63 16.63
CA HIS A 292 160.46 -91.74 17.33
C HIS A 292 159.85 -90.38 17.67
N GLU A 293 160.67 -89.40 18.02
CA GLU A 293 160.27 -88.01 18.24
C GLU A 293 159.77 -87.35 16.95
N ILE A 294 160.46 -87.56 15.82
CA ILE A 294 160.01 -87.09 14.49
C ILE A 294 158.67 -87.72 14.11
N GLN A 295 158.47 -89.02 14.32
CA GLN A 295 157.19 -89.68 14.01
C GLN A 295 156.06 -89.13 14.91
N THR A 296 156.34 -88.97 16.22
CA THR A 296 155.37 -88.42 17.18
C THR A 296 154.98 -86.97 16.82
N LEU A 297 155.94 -86.15 16.40
CA LEU A 297 155.70 -84.79 15.91
C LEU A 297 154.91 -84.78 14.59
N HIS A 298 155.15 -85.74 13.70
CA HIS A 298 154.40 -85.87 12.44
C HIS A 298 152.92 -86.20 12.70
N ASP A 299 152.66 -87.18 13.57
CA ASP A 299 151.29 -87.60 13.91
C ASP A 299 150.54 -86.48 14.66
N GLN A 300 151.23 -85.75 15.55
CA GLN A 300 150.69 -84.53 16.19
C GLN A 300 150.38 -83.42 15.19
N LEU A 301 151.22 -83.22 14.16
CA LEU A 301 151.02 -82.19 13.13
C LEU A 301 149.84 -82.54 12.21
N LEU A 302 149.67 -83.81 11.84
CA LEU A 302 148.48 -84.31 11.13
C LEU A 302 147.21 -84.16 11.99
N GLN A 303 147.28 -84.46 13.29
CA GLN A 303 146.15 -84.28 14.20
C GLN A 303 145.77 -82.80 14.35
N ALA A 304 146.76 -81.91 14.46
CA ALA A 304 146.56 -80.46 14.49
C ALA A 304 145.97 -79.94 13.18
N GLN A 305 146.43 -80.42 12.02
CA GLN A 305 145.86 -80.10 10.71
C GLN A 305 144.39 -80.55 10.61
N ALA A 306 144.07 -81.77 11.06
CA ALA A 306 142.71 -82.30 11.07
C ALA A 306 141.78 -81.60 12.08
N VAL A 307 142.31 -80.97 13.13
CA VAL A 307 141.54 -80.05 14.00
C VAL A 307 141.34 -78.72 13.29
N ALA A 308 142.39 -78.09 12.77
CA ALA A 308 142.33 -76.80 12.08
C ALA A 308 141.35 -76.81 10.88
N SER A 309 141.35 -77.88 10.07
CA SER A 309 140.39 -78.05 8.97
C SER A 309 138.94 -78.16 9.43
N ARG A 310 138.68 -78.76 10.60
CA ARG A 310 137.32 -78.81 11.19
C ARG A 310 136.89 -77.45 11.71
N THR A 311 137.75 -76.76 12.47
CA THR A 311 137.43 -75.41 12.97
C THR A 311 137.26 -74.38 11.84
N LEU A 312 137.91 -74.58 10.68
CA LEU A 312 137.66 -73.79 9.48
C LEU A 312 136.28 -74.08 8.87
N ALA A 313 135.92 -75.37 8.71
CA ALA A 313 134.60 -75.75 8.19
C ALA A 313 133.45 -75.32 9.12
N GLU A 314 133.64 -75.44 10.44
CA GLU A 314 132.72 -74.95 11.47
C GLU A 314 132.56 -73.42 11.37
N ALA A 315 133.66 -72.66 11.26
CA ALA A 315 133.63 -71.22 11.06
C ALA A 315 133.04 -70.78 9.69
N GLU A 316 133.08 -71.63 8.66
CA GLU A 316 132.39 -71.39 7.39
C GLU A 316 130.89 -71.60 7.50
N VAL A 317 130.43 -72.61 8.23
CA VAL A 317 129.00 -72.80 8.55
C VAL A 317 128.48 -71.64 9.41
N GLU A 318 129.19 -71.26 10.47
CA GLU A 318 128.82 -70.11 11.31
C GLU A 318 128.72 -68.80 10.50
N ARG A 319 129.60 -68.60 9.51
CA ARG A 319 129.52 -67.45 8.58
C ARG A 319 128.29 -67.49 7.70
N VAL A 320 127.89 -68.66 7.19
CA VAL A 320 126.67 -68.82 6.39
C VAL A 320 125.43 -68.53 7.24
N ASP A 321 125.36 -69.08 8.45
CA ASP A 321 124.25 -68.85 9.38
C ASP A 321 124.17 -67.37 9.82
N VAL A 322 125.30 -66.74 10.12
CA VAL A 322 125.38 -65.30 10.43
C VAL A 322 124.94 -64.43 9.25
N ASN A 323 125.27 -64.80 8.01
CA ASN A 323 124.80 -64.08 6.82
C ASN A 323 123.29 -64.25 6.60
N GLN A 324 122.76 -65.47 6.74
CA GLN A 324 121.32 -65.74 6.67
C GLN A 324 120.54 -64.95 7.73
N LEU A 325 121.05 -64.90 8.97
CA LEU A 325 120.48 -64.10 10.05
C LEU A 325 120.54 -62.59 9.75
N GLN A 326 121.60 -62.09 9.10
CA GLN A 326 121.67 -60.69 8.66
C GLN A 326 120.62 -60.36 7.59
N ASP A 327 120.44 -61.25 6.60
CA ASP A 327 119.41 -61.11 5.56
C ASP A 327 117.99 -61.14 6.16
N ASP A 328 117.71 -62.03 7.11
CA ASP A 328 116.42 -62.07 7.77
C ASP A 328 116.21 -60.84 8.69
N ILE A 329 117.24 -60.37 9.40
CA ILE A 329 117.20 -59.09 10.12
C ILE A 329 116.90 -57.91 9.17
N ALA A 330 117.44 -57.92 7.94
CA ALA A 330 117.12 -56.90 6.93
C ALA A 330 115.65 -56.99 6.48
N LYS A 331 115.13 -58.19 6.20
CA LYS A 331 113.71 -58.42 5.86
C LYS A 331 112.79 -57.94 6.97
N TRP A 332 113.06 -58.30 8.23
CA TRP A 332 112.27 -57.86 9.39
C TRP A 332 112.32 -56.34 9.61
N LYS A 333 113.48 -55.69 9.42
CA LYS A 333 113.59 -54.22 9.45
C LYS A 333 112.73 -53.57 8.36
N HIS A 334 112.77 -54.07 7.12
CA HIS A 334 111.94 -53.54 6.04
C HIS A 334 110.44 -53.71 6.34
N GLN A 335 110.01 -54.88 6.80
CA GLN A 335 108.61 -55.11 7.21
C GLN A 335 108.18 -54.20 8.37
N ALA A 336 109.02 -54.01 9.39
CA ALA A 336 108.74 -53.09 10.49
C ALA A 336 108.52 -51.65 9.98
N THR A 337 109.43 -51.11 9.16
CA THR A 337 109.27 -49.75 8.60
C THR A 337 108.07 -49.61 7.66
N ALA A 338 107.63 -50.69 7.00
CA ALA A 338 106.40 -50.69 6.21
C ALA A 338 105.14 -50.65 7.10
N LEU A 339 105.13 -51.43 8.20
CA LEU A 339 104.05 -51.40 9.19
C LEU A 339 103.96 -50.06 9.91
N GLU A 340 105.10 -49.41 10.20
CA GLU A 340 105.13 -48.05 10.77
C GLU A 340 104.55 -47.00 9.81
N LYS A 341 104.87 -47.07 8.52
CA LYS A 341 104.27 -46.22 7.48
C LYS A 341 102.76 -46.44 7.37
N ASN A 342 102.31 -47.69 7.32
CA ASN A 342 100.88 -48.02 7.25
C ASN A 342 100.13 -47.54 8.51
N LYS A 343 100.73 -47.68 9.70
CA LYS A 343 100.22 -47.13 10.96
C LYS A 343 100.10 -45.60 10.91
N ALA A 344 101.07 -44.90 10.32
CA ALA A 344 101.01 -43.44 10.16
C ALA A 344 99.89 -43.01 9.20
N LEU A 345 99.71 -43.71 8.08
CA LEU A 345 98.63 -43.46 7.11
C LEU A 345 97.24 -43.69 7.75
N LEU A 346 97.02 -44.83 8.40
CA LEU A 346 95.77 -45.15 9.10
C LEU A 346 95.45 -44.14 10.22
N LEU A 347 96.47 -43.57 10.88
CA LEU A 347 96.27 -42.50 11.85
C LEU A 347 95.89 -41.16 11.19
N ALA A 348 96.44 -40.84 10.02
CA ALA A 348 96.09 -39.66 9.24
C ALA A 348 94.66 -39.75 8.68
N GLU A 349 94.28 -40.89 8.09
CA GLU A 349 92.91 -41.19 7.64
C GLU A 349 91.90 -41.07 8.79
N ARG A 350 92.22 -41.67 9.96
CA ARG A 350 91.43 -41.53 11.18
C ARG A 350 91.29 -40.07 11.64
N THR A 351 92.25 -39.18 11.36
CA THR A 351 92.09 -37.75 11.63
C THR A 351 91.24 -37.02 10.58
N SER A 352 91.32 -37.38 9.29
CA SER A 352 90.44 -36.84 8.24
C SER A 352 88.98 -37.20 8.51
N LEU A 353 88.69 -38.49 8.70
CA LEU A 353 87.34 -38.98 9.00
C LEU A 353 86.74 -38.34 10.26
N LYS A 354 87.56 -38.03 11.27
CA LYS A 354 87.11 -37.27 12.45
C LYS A 354 86.74 -35.82 12.14
N GLN A 355 87.48 -35.14 11.26
CA GLN A 355 87.17 -33.77 10.82
C GLN A 355 85.92 -33.75 9.95
N GLU A 356 85.78 -34.73 9.05
CA GLU A 356 84.59 -34.92 8.21
C GLU A 356 83.33 -35.17 9.06
N VAL A 357 83.38 -36.09 10.02
CA VAL A 357 82.25 -36.35 10.95
C VAL A 357 81.89 -35.08 11.73
N ALA A 358 82.87 -34.34 12.25
CA ALA A 358 82.60 -33.08 12.95
C ALA A 358 81.91 -32.04 12.03
N ALA A 359 82.36 -31.91 10.78
CA ALA A 359 81.76 -31.01 9.79
C ALA A 359 80.34 -31.46 9.38
N PHE A 360 80.05 -32.77 9.35
CA PHE A 360 78.69 -33.28 9.16
C PHE A 360 77.81 -33.01 10.38
N ASP A 361 78.32 -33.15 11.61
CA ASP A 361 77.60 -32.79 12.83
C ASP A 361 77.29 -31.28 12.93
N ASP A 362 78.21 -30.41 12.48
CA ASP A 362 77.98 -28.97 12.37
C ASP A 362 76.85 -28.67 11.37
N ARG A 363 76.91 -29.25 10.16
CA ARG A 363 75.85 -29.13 9.14
C ARG A 363 74.50 -29.67 9.62
N LEU A 364 74.51 -30.79 10.36
CA LEU A 364 73.30 -31.39 10.95
C LEU A 364 72.70 -30.51 12.05
N ARG A 365 73.53 -29.86 12.88
CA ARG A 365 73.08 -28.88 13.87
C ARG A 365 72.50 -27.64 13.20
N GLU A 366 73.13 -27.14 12.15
CA GLU A 366 72.62 -25.98 11.40
C GLU A 366 71.28 -26.28 10.70
N ALA A 367 71.16 -27.40 9.99
CA ALA A 367 69.90 -27.83 9.38
C ALA A 367 68.76 -28.00 10.42
N LYS A 368 69.08 -28.51 11.63
CA LYS A 368 68.12 -28.60 12.76
C LYS A 368 67.73 -27.22 13.29
N ASN A 369 68.63 -26.24 13.28
CA ASN A 369 68.31 -24.86 13.69
C ASN A 369 67.42 -24.17 12.67
N GLN A 370 67.73 -24.30 11.37
CA GLN A 370 66.92 -23.77 10.27
C GLN A 370 65.50 -24.38 10.26
N SER A 371 65.40 -25.70 10.45
CA SER A 371 64.11 -26.39 10.59
C SER A 371 63.28 -25.87 11.77
N LYS A 372 63.89 -25.62 12.94
CA LYS A 372 63.21 -25.00 14.09
C LYS A 372 62.74 -23.57 13.81
N ALA A 373 63.57 -22.75 13.16
CA ALA A 373 63.22 -21.37 12.82
C ALA A 373 62.05 -21.31 11.81
N LEU A 374 62.03 -22.21 10.82
CA LEU A 374 60.92 -22.35 9.88
C LEU A 374 59.64 -22.83 10.58
N GLN A 375 59.73 -23.79 11.50
CA GLN A 375 58.57 -24.23 12.30
C GLN A 375 57.99 -23.07 13.12
N GLN A 376 58.83 -22.32 13.84
CA GLN A 376 58.39 -21.16 14.61
C GLN A 376 57.75 -20.06 13.74
N SER A 377 58.24 -19.86 12.51
CA SER A 377 57.63 -18.94 11.55
C SER A 377 56.26 -19.42 11.05
N LEU A 378 56.10 -20.73 10.81
CA LEU A 378 54.82 -21.34 10.43
C LEU A 378 53.81 -21.27 11.58
N ASP A 379 54.24 -21.55 12.82
CA ASP A 379 53.38 -21.50 14.00
C ASP A 379 52.83 -20.07 14.24
N GLU A 380 53.67 -19.04 14.12
CA GLU A 380 53.25 -17.65 14.25
C GLU A 380 52.36 -17.21 13.07
N GLN A 381 52.65 -17.64 11.83
CA GLN A 381 51.75 -17.39 10.70
C GLN A 381 50.38 -18.05 10.89
N ALA A 382 50.33 -19.28 11.40
CA ALA A 382 49.08 -19.96 11.73
C ALA A 382 48.30 -19.24 12.84
N ARG A 383 49.01 -18.70 13.85
CA ARG A 383 48.43 -17.88 14.92
C ARG A 383 47.84 -16.57 14.39
N LEU A 384 48.57 -15.86 13.52
CA LEU A 384 48.12 -14.62 12.88
C LEU A 384 46.93 -14.83 11.94
N LEU A 385 46.92 -15.92 11.16
CA LEU A 385 45.78 -16.31 10.33
C LEU A 385 44.55 -16.65 11.19
N SER A 386 44.75 -17.32 12.32
CA SER A 386 43.68 -17.63 13.27
C SER A 386 43.08 -16.37 13.92
N SER A 387 43.92 -15.37 14.26
CA SER A 387 43.45 -14.07 14.75
C SER A 387 42.59 -13.37 13.69
N ARG A 388 43.11 -13.24 12.45
CA ARG A 388 42.39 -12.62 11.33
C ARG A 388 41.07 -13.33 11.00
N ALA A 389 41.02 -14.65 11.12
CA ALA A 389 39.78 -15.42 10.95
C ALA A 389 38.75 -15.12 12.05
N ALA A 390 39.19 -14.95 13.31
CA ALA A 390 38.32 -14.55 14.42
C ALA A 390 37.83 -13.10 14.26
N GLU A 391 38.70 -12.18 13.86
CA GLU A 391 38.38 -10.78 13.55
C GLU A 391 37.36 -10.68 12.41
N ALA A 392 37.58 -11.39 11.30
CA ALA A 392 36.66 -11.42 10.16
C ALA A 392 35.31 -12.04 10.52
N LYS A 393 35.28 -13.07 11.37
CA LYS A 393 34.03 -13.63 11.92
C LYS A 393 33.29 -12.62 12.79
N ALA A 394 33.98 -11.93 13.70
CA ALA A 394 33.37 -10.91 14.56
C ALA A 394 32.79 -9.74 13.75
N ALA A 395 33.49 -9.30 12.70
CA ALA A 395 32.98 -8.28 11.78
C ALA A 395 31.72 -8.77 11.01
N LEU A 396 31.73 -10.01 10.52
CA LEU A 396 30.58 -10.62 9.85
C LEU A 396 29.36 -10.74 10.79
N ASP A 397 29.57 -11.16 12.03
CA ASP A 397 28.49 -11.32 13.01
C ASP A 397 27.96 -9.95 13.49
N ALA A 398 28.79 -8.90 13.53
CA ALA A 398 28.35 -7.52 13.73
C ALA A 398 27.49 -7.00 12.56
N VAL A 399 27.88 -7.26 11.30
CA VAL A 399 27.07 -6.88 10.12
C VAL A 399 25.72 -7.59 10.10
N LYS A 400 25.66 -8.88 10.46
CA LYS A 400 24.38 -9.60 10.64
C LYS A 400 23.52 -8.92 11.71
N LEU A 401 24.10 -8.50 12.83
CA LEU A 401 23.38 -7.83 13.90
C LEU A 401 22.78 -6.50 13.46
N GLU A 402 23.52 -5.64 12.75
CA GLU A 402 22.96 -4.41 12.20
C GLU A 402 21.86 -4.69 11.16
N TRP A 403 22.06 -5.65 10.24
CA TRP A 403 21.05 -5.98 9.24
C TRP A 403 19.75 -6.54 9.86
N THR A 404 19.85 -7.31 10.94
CA THR A 404 18.65 -7.74 11.71
C THR A 404 17.93 -6.58 12.41
N LYS A 405 18.63 -5.54 12.88
CA LYS A 405 18.00 -4.31 13.38
C LYS A 405 17.30 -3.55 12.26
N GLU A 406 17.95 -3.39 11.10
CA GLU A 406 17.36 -2.71 9.94
C GLU A 406 16.08 -3.41 9.47
N VAL A 407 16.10 -4.75 9.35
CA VAL A 407 14.91 -5.54 8.99
C VAL A 407 13.81 -5.42 10.05
N ALA A 408 14.14 -5.37 11.34
CA ALA A 408 13.16 -5.13 12.41
C ALA A 408 12.57 -3.70 12.34
N GLN A 409 13.40 -2.69 12.08
CA GLN A 409 12.97 -1.30 11.93
C GLN A 409 12.10 -1.11 10.68
N LEU A 410 12.46 -1.71 9.54
CA LEU A 410 11.65 -1.69 8.32
C LEU A 410 10.29 -2.37 8.53
N LYS A 411 10.24 -3.51 9.23
CA LYS A 411 8.97 -4.15 9.62
C LYS A 411 8.13 -3.24 10.52
N SER A 412 8.73 -2.61 11.54
CA SER A 412 8.01 -1.68 12.42
C SER A 412 7.49 -0.45 11.67
N ASN A 413 8.29 0.13 10.77
CA ASN A 413 7.89 1.27 9.96
C ASN A 413 6.75 0.88 8.98
N HIS A 414 6.80 -0.32 8.41
CA HIS A 414 5.74 -0.82 7.53
C HIS A 414 4.42 -1.04 8.29
N ILE A 415 4.46 -1.60 9.50
CA ILE A 415 3.28 -1.72 10.38
C ILE A 415 2.70 -0.33 10.66
N ILE A 416 3.51 0.64 11.11
CA ILE A 416 3.06 2.02 11.38
C ILE A 416 2.43 2.67 10.14
N ALA A 417 2.99 2.43 8.95
CA ALA A 417 2.44 2.94 7.69
C ALA A 417 1.11 2.26 7.31
N MET A 418 0.94 0.96 7.57
CA MET A 418 -0.31 0.23 7.34
C MET A 418 -1.39 0.62 8.36
N ASP A 419 -1.05 0.79 9.64
CA ASP A 419 -1.95 1.29 10.67
C ASP A 419 -2.44 2.70 10.33
N SER A 420 -1.53 3.59 9.92
CA SER A 420 -1.87 4.95 9.49
C SER A 420 -2.74 4.97 8.23
N ALA A 421 -2.46 4.12 7.23
CA ALA A 421 -3.27 4.03 6.02
C ALA A 421 -4.66 3.47 6.31
N THR A 422 -4.77 2.51 7.24
CA THR A 422 -6.03 1.92 7.69
C THR A 422 -6.88 2.95 8.44
N ALA A 423 -6.26 3.72 9.34
CA ALA A 423 -6.93 4.82 10.05
C ALA A 423 -7.48 5.88 9.07
N THR A 424 -6.67 6.36 8.13
CA THR A 424 -7.13 7.33 7.12
C THR A 424 -8.21 6.76 6.19
N ALA A 425 -8.18 5.46 5.87
CA ALA A 425 -9.26 4.81 5.14
C ALA A 425 -10.56 4.74 5.97
N GLN A 426 -10.47 4.50 7.27
CA GLN A 426 -11.63 4.50 8.17
C GLN A 426 -12.21 5.91 8.37
N GLU A 427 -11.37 6.95 8.53
CA GLU A 427 -11.83 8.35 8.54
C GLU A 427 -12.59 8.72 7.24
N GLN A 428 -12.12 8.23 6.08
CA GLN A 428 -12.82 8.42 4.81
C GLN A 428 -14.15 7.64 4.74
N ILE A 429 -14.20 6.42 5.26
CA ILE A 429 -15.43 5.62 5.33
C ILE A 429 -16.46 6.28 6.25
N GLU A 430 -16.08 6.71 7.45
CA GLU A 430 -16.95 7.41 8.40
C GLU A 430 -17.47 8.73 7.81
N ARG A 431 -16.60 9.49 7.12
CA ARG A 431 -17.00 10.69 6.39
C ARG A 431 -18.03 10.40 5.29
N LEU A 432 -17.79 9.38 4.46
CA LEU A 432 -18.72 8.99 3.39
C LEU A 432 -20.05 8.46 3.95
N GLN A 433 -20.04 7.77 5.09
CA GLN A 433 -21.25 7.38 5.80
C GLN A 433 -22.04 8.59 6.30
N LEU A 434 -21.37 9.61 6.85
CA LEU A 434 -22.01 10.86 7.27
C LEU A 434 -22.59 11.64 6.08
N GLU A 435 -21.86 11.76 4.97
CA GLU A 435 -22.33 12.40 3.73
C GLU A 435 -23.54 11.63 3.13
N LEU A 436 -23.52 10.29 3.15
CA LEU A 436 -24.66 9.45 2.76
C LEU A 436 -25.87 9.59 3.71
N GLN A 437 -25.65 9.75 5.01
CA GLN A 437 -26.74 9.97 5.97
C GLN A 437 -27.40 11.34 5.74
N GLN A 438 -26.60 12.40 5.56
CA GLN A 438 -27.09 13.73 5.20
C GLN A 438 -27.89 13.70 3.88
N LEU A 439 -27.43 12.96 2.87
CA LEU A 439 -28.15 12.75 1.60
C LEU A 439 -29.49 12.03 1.81
N ASN A 440 -29.54 11.01 2.66
CA ASN A 440 -30.79 10.31 2.99
C ASN A 440 -31.79 11.22 3.70
N ASP A 441 -31.34 12.09 4.60
CA ASP A 441 -32.20 13.06 5.28
C ASP A 441 -32.67 14.18 4.32
N HIS A 442 -31.84 14.64 3.38
CA HIS A 442 -32.30 15.51 2.28
C HIS A 442 -33.35 14.81 1.41
N VAL A 443 -33.19 13.52 1.07
CA VAL A 443 -34.19 12.75 0.33
C VAL A 443 -35.48 12.56 1.13
N ARG A 444 -35.42 12.41 2.46
CA ARG A 444 -36.60 12.42 3.34
C ARG A 444 -37.33 13.77 3.32
N HIS A 445 -36.59 14.88 3.43
CA HIS A 445 -37.16 16.23 3.35
C HIS A 445 -37.78 16.52 1.97
N ILE A 446 -37.14 16.11 0.88
CA ILE A 446 -37.69 16.24 -0.48
C ILE A 446 -38.97 15.41 -0.61
N LYS A 447 -38.98 14.14 -0.18
CA LYS A 447 -40.19 13.30 -0.20
C LYS A 447 -41.35 13.93 0.59
N LEU A 448 -41.07 14.46 1.79
CA LEU A 448 -42.08 15.16 2.60
C LEU A 448 -42.60 16.43 1.88
N ALA A 449 -41.72 17.21 1.26
CA ALA A 449 -42.10 18.39 0.48
C ALA A 449 -42.95 18.01 -0.75
N THR A 450 -42.61 16.92 -1.45
CA THR A 450 -43.41 16.37 -2.55
C THR A 450 -44.80 15.97 -2.06
N THR A 451 -44.93 15.23 -0.96
CA THR A 451 -46.25 14.84 -0.41
C THR A 451 -47.07 16.03 0.10
N ILE A 452 -46.43 17.13 0.53
CA ILE A 452 -47.12 18.39 0.83
C ILE A 452 -47.59 19.08 -0.46
N ALA A 453 -46.80 19.04 -1.54
CA ALA A 453 -47.18 19.59 -2.84
C ALA A 453 -48.30 18.78 -3.51
N GLU A 454 -48.27 17.44 -3.42
CA GLU A 454 -49.32 16.53 -3.88
C GLU A 454 -50.65 16.84 -3.19
N LYS A 455 -50.67 16.94 -1.85
CA LYS A 455 -51.88 17.33 -1.10
C LYS A 455 -52.41 18.71 -1.49
N LYS A 456 -51.54 19.70 -1.71
CA LYS A 456 -51.95 21.02 -2.21
C LYS A 456 -52.50 20.95 -3.63
N CYS A 457 -51.97 20.06 -4.48
CA CYS A 457 -52.51 19.81 -5.81
C CYS A 457 -53.95 19.26 -5.70
N ASP A 458 -54.15 18.19 -4.90
CA ASP A 458 -55.47 17.62 -4.61
C ASP A 458 -56.47 18.65 -4.07
N GLU A 459 -56.02 19.54 -3.17
CA GLU A 459 -56.82 20.65 -2.63
C GLU A 459 -57.20 21.66 -3.71
N THR A 460 -56.27 22.08 -4.57
CA THR A 460 -56.57 22.99 -5.69
C THR A 460 -57.47 22.35 -6.75
N GLU A 461 -57.34 21.06 -7.03
CA GLU A 461 -58.27 20.35 -7.90
C GLU A 461 -59.67 20.24 -7.29
N ARG A 462 -59.76 19.98 -5.98
CA ARG A 462 -61.04 19.88 -5.26
C ARG A 462 -61.77 21.23 -5.30
N ALA A 463 -61.06 22.32 -5.00
CA ALA A 463 -61.56 23.68 -5.14
C ALA A 463 -61.93 24.03 -6.60
N LEU A 464 -61.18 23.56 -7.60
CA LEU A 464 -61.51 23.73 -9.03
C LEU A 464 -62.77 22.95 -9.43
N ARG A 465 -62.97 21.74 -8.89
CA ARG A 465 -64.19 20.94 -9.09
C ARG A 465 -65.41 21.63 -8.46
N GLU A 466 -65.28 22.12 -7.22
CA GLU A 466 -66.32 22.92 -6.55
C GLU A 466 -66.62 24.24 -7.26
N ALA A 467 -65.63 24.90 -7.86
CA ALA A 467 -65.82 26.11 -8.66
C ALA A 467 -66.56 25.80 -9.98
N LYS A 468 -66.19 24.71 -10.67
CA LYS A 468 -66.91 24.22 -11.86
C LYS A 468 -68.36 23.84 -11.53
N GLN A 469 -68.61 23.18 -10.41
CA GLN A 469 -69.95 22.77 -9.98
C GLN A 469 -70.82 24.00 -9.62
N ARG A 470 -70.27 25.00 -8.94
CA ARG A 470 -70.97 26.28 -8.72
C ARG A 470 -71.26 27.03 -10.02
N ALA A 471 -70.32 27.04 -10.96
CA ALA A 471 -70.53 27.65 -12.29
C ALA A 471 -71.63 26.92 -13.09
N ALA A 472 -71.74 25.59 -12.98
CA ALA A 472 -72.84 24.82 -13.57
C ALA A 472 -74.19 25.19 -12.93
N GLY A 473 -74.26 25.24 -11.59
CA GLY A 473 -75.47 25.66 -10.87
C GLY A 473 -75.95 27.06 -11.28
N TYR A 474 -75.05 28.05 -11.38
CA TYR A 474 -75.40 29.38 -11.88
C TYR A 474 -75.91 29.38 -13.34
N MET A 475 -75.45 28.46 -14.19
CA MET A 475 -75.98 28.31 -15.55
C MET A 475 -77.37 27.69 -15.57
N GLU A 476 -77.65 26.72 -14.69
CA GLU A 476 -78.98 26.12 -14.51
C GLU A 476 -79.99 27.13 -13.92
N GLU A 477 -79.58 27.93 -12.93
CA GLU A 477 -80.36 29.05 -12.40
C GLU A 477 -80.65 30.10 -13.47
N LEU A 478 -79.64 30.52 -14.25
CA LEU A 478 -79.79 31.48 -15.35
C LEU A 478 -80.74 30.97 -16.44
N GLN A 479 -80.65 29.69 -16.79
CA GLN A 479 -81.53 29.06 -17.77
C GLN A 479 -82.97 28.94 -17.24
N SER A 480 -83.15 28.62 -15.95
CA SER A 480 -84.45 28.60 -15.28
C SER A 480 -85.09 29.99 -15.22
N ALA A 481 -84.32 31.03 -14.85
CA ALA A 481 -84.76 32.41 -14.84
C ALA A 481 -85.15 32.91 -16.25
N LYS A 482 -84.42 32.50 -17.28
CA LYS A 482 -84.73 32.80 -18.69
C LYS A 482 -86.05 32.16 -19.14
N MET A 483 -86.34 30.92 -18.74
CA MET A 483 -87.64 30.28 -19.00
C MET A 483 -88.77 31.00 -18.25
N GLY A 484 -88.58 31.34 -16.98
CA GLY A 484 -89.54 32.13 -16.19
C GLY A 484 -89.82 33.50 -16.81
N HIS A 485 -88.81 34.19 -17.33
CA HIS A 485 -88.98 35.45 -18.07
C HIS A 485 -89.76 35.27 -19.38
N GLN A 486 -89.54 34.19 -20.14
CA GLN A 486 -90.36 33.88 -21.32
C GLN A 486 -91.82 33.60 -20.95
N GLN A 487 -92.07 32.92 -19.83
CA GLN A 487 -93.42 32.64 -19.33
C GLN A 487 -94.13 33.91 -18.83
N ALA A 488 -93.42 34.82 -18.16
CA ALA A 488 -93.94 36.14 -17.81
C ALA A 488 -94.21 37.02 -19.04
N LYS A 489 -93.36 36.93 -20.08
CA LYS A 489 -93.59 37.65 -21.34
C LYS A 489 -94.83 37.12 -22.08
N SER A 490 -95.10 35.81 -22.04
CA SER A 490 -96.29 35.25 -22.69
C SER A 490 -97.59 35.59 -21.97
N SER A 491 -97.58 35.77 -20.63
CA SER A 491 -98.74 36.24 -19.88
C SER A 491 -99.01 37.74 -20.10
N VAL A 492 -97.96 38.58 -20.19
CA VAL A 492 -98.11 40.00 -20.59
C VAL A 492 -98.79 40.10 -21.96
N SER A 493 -98.31 39.37 -22.98
CA SER A 493 -98.95 39.38 -24.31
C SER A 493 -100.25 38.55 -24.43
N ALA A 494 -100.78 38.06 -23.30
CA ALA A 494 -102.18 37.63 -23.17
C ALA A 494 -103.05 38.74 -22.55
N LEU A 495 -102.53 39.48 -21.56
CA LEU A 495 -103.18 40.66 -20.98
C LEU A 495 -103.30 41.81 -22.00
N GLU A 496 -102.28 42.05 -22.83
CA GLU A 496 -102.31 43.03 -23.93
C GLU A 496 -103.42 42.76 -24.96
N ARG A 497 -103.85 41.51 -25.13
CA ARG A 497 -105.00 41.16 -26.00
C ARG A 497 -106.32 41.44 -25.32
N LYS A 498 -106.47 41.01 -24.06
CA LYS A 498 -107.68 41.29 -23.26
C LYS A 498 -107.94 42.79 -23.08
N LEU A 499 -106.89 43.60 -23.01
CA LEU A 499 -107.04 45.07 -22.98
C LEU A 499 -107.66 45.59 -24.29
N ARG A 500 -107.17 45.17 -25.45
CA ARG A 500 -107.73 45.57 -26.76
C ARG A 500 -109.14 45.05 -26.99
N GLU A 501 -109.45 43.85 -26.51
CA GLU A 501 -110.80 43.29 -26.53
C GLU A 501 -111.75 44.20 -25.71
N ALA A 502 -111.36 44.61 -24.51
CA ALA A 502 -112.14 45.55 -23.69
C ALA A 502 -112.25 46.97 -24.27
N GLU A 503 -111.18 47.50 -24.90
CA GLU A 503 -111.20 48.78 -25.63
C GLU A 503 -112.18 48.75 -26.83
N GLN A 504 -112.24 47.61 -27.53
CA GLN A 504 -113.17 47.40 -28.65
C GLN A 504 -114.62 47.25 -28.19
N ASP A 505 -114.87 46.52 -27.09
CA ASP A 505 -116.20 46.43 -26.47
C ASP A 505 -116.67 47.81 -25.98
N GLN A 506 -115.80 48.60 -25.37
CA GLN A 506 -116.09 49.97 -24.95
C GLN A 506 -116.50 50.86 -26.13
N ALA A 507 -115.78 50.80 -27.26
CA ALA A 507 -116.13 51.54 -28.47
C ALA A 507 -117.52 51.13 -29.02
N THR A 508 -117.84 49.84 -28.94
CA THR A 508 -119.14 49.30 -29.38
C THR A 508 -120.29 49.78 -28.50
N LEU A 509 -120.10 49.82 -27.17
CA LEU A 509 -121.08 50.35 -26.22
C LEU A 509 -121.30 51.87 -26.37
N VAL A 510 -120.25 52.64 -26.69
CA VAL A 510 -120.36 54.07 -27.00
C VAL A 510 -121.20 54.31 -28.26
N ALA A 511 -120.98 53.53 -29.32
CA ALA A 511 -121.81 53.62 -30.53
C ALA A 511 -123.29 53.26 -30.28
N GLN A 512 -123.56 52.29 -29.40
CA GLN A 512 -124.93 51.93 -28.99
C GLN A 512 -125.60 53.04 -28.17
N ARG A 513 -124.87 53.70 -27.25
CA ARG A 513 -125.36 54.90 -26.54
C ARG A 513 -125.79 55.99 -27.52
N ASP A 514 -124.95 56.32 -28.49
CA ASP A 514 -125.21 57.44 -29.41
C ASP A 514 -126.40 57.16 -30.32
N SER A 515 -126.55 55.91 -30.79
CA SER A 515 -127.76 55.46 -31.49
C SER A 515 -129.03 55.63 -30.65
N LEU A 516 -129.00 55.19 -29.38
CA LEU A 516 -130.14 55.33 -28.45
C LEU A 516 -130.48 56.78 -28.09
N GLN A 517 -129.48 57.66 -28.02
CA GLN A 517 -129.69 59.08 -27.73
C GLN A 517 -130.29 59.83 -28.93
N GLN A 518 -129.86 59.50 -30.15
CA GLN A 518 -130.46 60.03 -31.39
C GLN A 518 -131.92 59.54 -31.59
N ASP A 519 -132.22 58.31 -31.16
CA ASP A 519 -133.55 57.72 -31.16
C ASP A 519 -134.48 58.35 -30.08
N LEU A 520 -133.90 58.89 -28.99
CA LEU A 520 -134.60 59.71 -27.99
C LEU A 520 -134.93 61.12 -28.53
N GLU A 521 -133.97 61.80 -29.17
CA GLU A 521 -134.17 63.13 -29.73
C GLU A 521 -135.26 63.16 -30.81
N THR A 522 -135.33 62.13 -31.67
CA THR A 522 -136.41 61.99 -32.66
C THR A 522 -137.78 61.73 -32.03
N LYS A 523 -137.85 61.00 -30.91
CA LYS A 523 -139.10 60.78 -30.14
C LYS A 523 -139.56 62.04 -29.41
N GLN A 524 -138.62 62.82 -28.86
CA GLN A 524 -138.90 64.12 -28.26
C GLN A 524 -139.52 65.09 -29.29
N LEU A 525 -138.90 65.20 -30.46
CA LEU A 525 -139.35 66.07 -31.55
C LEU A 525 -140.72 65.66 -32.12
N ALA A 526 -141.07 64.37 -32.05
CA ALA A 526 -142.39 63.86 -32.44
C ALA A 526 -143.48 64.22 -31.41
N LEU A 527 -143.16 64.19 -30.10
CA LEU A 527 -144.07 64.57 -29.02
C LEU A 527 -144.44 66.06 -29.07
N ASP A 528 -143.46 66.95 -29.22
CA ASP A 528 -143.71 68.39 -29.32
C ASP A 528 -144.59 68.74 -30.53
N LYS A 529 -144.37 68.05 -31.66
CA LYS A 529 -145.17 68.20 -32.88
C LYS A 529 -146.60 67.67 -32.72
N GLY A 530 -146.82 66.67 -31.87
CA GLY A 530 -148.13 66.16 -31.48
C GLY A 530 -148.89 67.07 -30.50
N MET A 531 -148.19 67.75 -29.59
CA MET A 531 -148.81 68.74 -28.70
C MET A 531 -149.27 69.98 -29.48
N ALA A 532 -148.48 70.45 -30.45
CA ALA A 532 -148.83 71.60 -31.28
C ALA A 532 -150.12 71.39 -32.10
N THR A 533 -150.32 70.22 -32.70
CA THR A 533 -151.55 69.90 -33.46
C THR A 533 -152.76 69.70 -32.55
N SER A 534 -152.57 69.16 -31.35
CA SER A 534 -153.63 69.00 -30.34
C SER A 534 -154.18 70.34 -29.85
N LEU A 535 -153.32 71.35 -29.66
CA LEU A 535 -153.72 72.71 -29.30
C LEU A 535 -154.53 73.39 -30.43
N GLN A 536 -154.00 73.39 -31.66
CA GLN A 536 -154.70 73.99 -32.82
C GLN A 536 -156.09 73.36 -33.07
N ALA A 537 -156.26 72.06 -32.83
CA ALA A 537 -157.55 71.39 -32.94
C ALA A 537 -158.57 71.88 -31.88
N LYS A 538 -158.12 72.25 -30.68
CA LYS A 538 -158.99 72.76 -29.62
C LYS A 538 -159.34 74.23 -29.80
N ASP A 539 -158.40 75.07 -30.25
CA ASP A 539 -158.71 76.47 -30.59
C ASP A 539 -159.73 76.57 -31.73
N ALA A 540 -159.59 75.75 -32.78
CA ALA A 540 -160.58 75.66 -33.87
C ALA A 540 -161.96 75.16 -33.39
N THR A 541 -162.03 74.39 -32.31
CA THR A 541 -163.30 73.96 -31.69
C THR A 541 -163.91 75.09 -30.85
N ILE A 542 -163.09 75.87 -30.15
CA ILE A 542 -163.50 77.02 -29.34
C ILE A 542 -164.11 78.13 -30.23
N ASP A 543 -163.52 78.44 -31.39
CA ASP A 543 -164.05 79.47 -32.28
C ASP A 543 -165.35 79.06 -32.99
N ARG A 544 -165.57 77.76 -33.21
CA ARG A 544 -166.83 77.20 -33.68
C ARG A 544 -167.95 77.39 -32.66
N LEU A 545 -167.66 77.09 -31.38
CA LEU A 545 -168.60 77.33 -30.28
C LEU A 545 -168.88 78.82 -30.06
N LYS A 546 -167.89 79.72 -30.25
CA LYS A 546 -168.12 81.18 -30.20
C LYS A 546 -169.09 81.66 -31.29
N THR A 547 -169.07 81.07 -32.49
CA THR A 547 -170.00 81.44 -33.58
C THR A 547 -171.42 80.95 -33.31
N GLU A 548 -171.60 79.74 -32.76
CA GLU A 548 -172.91 79.21 -32.35
C GLU A 548 -173.50 80.02 -31.18
N ILE A 549 -172.69 80.40 -30.19
CA ILE A 549 -173.08 81.28 -29.06
C ILE A 549 -173.55 82.67 -29.54
N LEU A 550 -173.02 83.18 -30.66
CA LEU A 550 -173.44 84.46 -31.24
C LEU A 550 -174.80 84.39 -31.96
N GLN A 551 -175.24 83.22 -32.44
CA GLN A 551 -176.57 83.05 -33.02
C GLN A 551 -177.65 82.88 -31.97
N TYR A 552 -177.42 82.06 -30.93
CA TYR A 552 -178.40 81.88 -29.84
C TYR A 552 -178.55 83.10 -28.93
N LYS A 553 -177.57 84.03 -28.92
CA LYS A 553 -177.67 85.33 -28.26
C LYS A 553 -178.76 86.27 -28.81
N LYS A 554 -179.48 85.90 -29.87
CA LYS A 554 -180.49 86.74 -30.53
C LYS A 554 -181.93 86.21 -30.44
N THR A 555 -182.19 85.13 -29.71
CA THR A 555 -183.52 84.46 -29.71
C THR A 555 -184.14 84.19 -28.34
N VAL A 556 -183.39 84.32 -27.24
CA VAL A 556 -183.93 84.14 -25.86
C VAL A 556 -183.48 85.28 -24.95
N GLU A 557 -183.88 86.50 -25.31
CA GLU A 557 -183.80 87.69 -24.46
C GLU A 557 -185.00 87.75 -23.48
N GLN A 558 -185.44 86.56 -23.02
CA GLN A 558 -186.65 86.31 -22.25
C GLN A 558 -186.41 85.09 -21.33
N LEU A 559 -186.52 85.28 -20.01
CA LEU A 559 -186.40 84.25 -18.95
C LEU A 559 -184.98 83.67 -18.77
N GLU A 560 -184.45 83.43 -17.56
CA GLU A 560 -184.87 83.86 -16.22
C GLU A 560 -183.72 83.75 -15.18
N ALA A 561 -183.85 84.54 -14.11
CA ALA A 561 -183.34 84.40 -12.72
C ALA A 561 -182.04 83.61 -12.32
N ALA A 562 -181.41 84.17 -11.27
CA ALA A 562 -180.77 83.48 -10.13
C ALA A 562 -179.38 82.77 -10.24
N VAL A 563 -178.31 83.52 -9.90
CA VAL A 563 -177.59 83.36 -8.61
C VAL A 563 -177.21 81.94 -8.11
N ARG A 564 -175.90 81.55 -8.14
CA ARG A 564 -175.04 81.17 -6.97
C ARG A 564 -173.69 80.46 -7.27
N GLU A 565 -172.80 80.55 -6.27
CA GLU A 565 -171.84 79.55 -5.73
C GLU A 565 -170.53 79.07 -6.44
N VAL A 566 -169.42 79.53 -5.82
CA VAL A 566 -168.19 78.85 -5.29
C VAL A 566 -168.40 77.43 -4.69
N PRO A 567 -167.41 76.64 -4.13
CA PRO A 567 -165.91 76.69 -4.13
C PRO A 567 -165.15 75.30 -4.11
N LYS A 568 -163.82 75.32 -3.83
CA LYS A 568 -162.99 74.33 -3.03
C LYS A 568 -162.47 72.98 -3.63
N LEU A 569 -161.46 72.47 -2.89
CA LEU A 569 -160.71 71.17 -2.79
C LEU A 569 -161.53 69.85 -2.97
N PRO A 570 -161.02 68.58 -2.82
CA PRO A 570 -159.70 67.99 -2.47
C PRO A 570 -159.19 67.01 -3.60
N PRO A 571 -158.76 65.71 -3.49
CA PRO A 571 -158.30 64.79 -2.40
C PRO A 571 -157.05 63.88 -2.74
N GLN A 572 -156.88 62.75 -2.02
CA GLN A 572 -156.01 61.57 -2.32
C GLN A 572 -156.91 60.38 -2.80
N PRO A 573 -156.65 59.04 -2.63
CA PRO A 573 -155.44 58.21 -2.32
C PRO A 573 -155.28 56.83 -3.07
N LYS A 574 -154.12 56.13 -2.89
CA LYS A 574 -153.87 54.66 -2.64
C LYS A 574 -154.54 53.56 -3.56
N THR A 575 -154.03 52.33 -3.81
CA THR A 575 -152.85 51.49 -3.41
C THR A 575 -152.75 50.20 -4.29
N VAL A 576 -151.75 49.32 -4.04
CA VAL A 576 -151.73 47.82 -4.22
C VAL A 576 -150.84 47.20 -5.33
N SER A 577 -149.57 46.91 -4.95
CA SER A 577 -148.92 45.58 -4.91
C SER A 577 -148.34 44.81 -6.14
N ASN A 578 -147.02 44.54 -6.03
CA ASN A 578 -146.30 43.23 -6.09
C ASN A 578 -145.51 42.69 -7.32
N GLN A 579 -144.30 42.20 -6.96
CA GLN A 579 -143.47 41.11 -7.54
C GLN A 579 -142.82 41.34 -8.94
N GLU A 580 -141.54 41.01 -9.20
CA GLU A 580 -140.39 40.49 -8.39
C GLU A 580 -139.06 40.65 -9.21
N SER A 581 -137.82 40.21 -8.90
CA SER A 581 -137.17 39.44 -7.81
C SER A 581 -135.62 39.58 -7.86
N VAL A 582 -134.91 39.30 -6.75
CA VAL A 582 -133.51 38.74 -6.64
C VAL A 582 -132.33 39.60 -7.20
N SER A 583 -131.08 39.64 -6.68
CA SER A 583 -130.35 39.04 -5.53
C SER A 583 -129.40 40.12 -4.93
N SER A 584 -129.20 40.24 -3.60
CA SER A 584 -128.26 39.53 -2.70
C SER A 584 -126.85 40.17 -2.54
N ASP A 585 -126.21 39.87 -1.40
CA ASP A 585 -124.76 39.92 -1.13
C ASP A 585 -124.04 41.28 -0.96
N LEU A 586 -124.59 42.14 -0.08
CA LEU A 586 -123.84 43.25 0.54
C LEU A 586 -123.70 43.15 2.07
N HIS A 587 -123.79 41.93 2.62
CA HIS A 587 -123.55 41.67 4.05
C HIS A 587 -122.23 40.91 4.33
N GLU A 588 -121.65 40.24 3.33
CA GLU A 588 -120.48 39.38 3.52
C GLU A 588 -119.15 40.15 3.61
N LEU A 589 -119.01 41.28 2.87
CA LEU A 589 -117.79 42.09 2.86
C LEU A 589 -117.43 42.76 4.21
N ARG A 590 -118.36 42.85 5.18
CA ARG A 590 -118.06 43.36 6.53
C ARG A 590 -117.57 42.29 7.51
N SER A 591 -117.74 41.01 7.20
CA SER A 591 -117.20 39.90 8.00
C SER A 591 -115.72 39.66 7.65
N LEU A 592 -115.41 39.62 6.36
CA LEU A 592 -114.09 39.26 5.82
C LEU A 592 -112.95 40.23 6.19
N LEU A 593 -113.24 41.51 6.46
CA LEU A 593 -112.22 42.48 6.87
C LEU A 593 -111.71 42.23 8.30
N ALA A 594 -112.62 42.11 9.28
CA ALA A 594 -112.25 41.87 10.67
C ALA A 594 -111.48 40.55 10.86
N GLN A 595 -111.85 39.51 10.10
CA GLN A 595 -111.17 38.22 10.13
C GLN A 595 -109.72 38.28 9.60
N LYS A 596 -109.40 39.21 8.68
CA LYS A 596 -108.05 39.38 8.14
C LYS A 596 -107.16 40.30 8.96
N GLU A 597 -107.70 41.31 9.64
CA GLU A 597 -106.93 42.11 10.60
C GLU A 597 -106.44 41.26 11.79
N GLN A 598 -107.26 40.32 12.26
CA GLN A 598 -106.87 39.38 13.31
C GLN A 598 -105.76 38.39 12.86
N GLU A 599 -105.79 37.95 11.61
CA GLU A 599 -104.78 37.06 11.00
C GLU A 599 -103.43 37.77 10.82
N ILE A 600 -103.45 39.04 10.39
CA ILE A 600 -102.24 39.90 10.29
C ILE A 600 -101.62 40.16 11.66
N SER A 601 -102.45 40.41 12.69
CA SER A 601 -101.99 40.58 14.08
C SER A 601 -101.29 39.33 14.62
N LEU A 602 -101.85 38.14 14.37
CA LEU A 602 -101.21 36.86 14.71
C LEU A 602 -99.85 36.70 14.00
N LEU A 603 -99.79 36.94 12.69
CA LEU A 603 -98.55 36.83 11.92
C LEU A 603 -97.46 37.80 12.40
N GLN A 604 -97.82 39.03 12.78
CA GLN A 604 -96.88 39.99 13.35
C GLN A 604 -96.35 39.53 14.73
N GLN A 605 -97.20 38.98 15.61
CA GLN A 605 -96.73 38.38 16.85
C GLN A 605 -95.83 37.16 16.62
N THR A 606 -96.17 36.27 15.68
CA THR A 606 -95.38 35.06 15.38
C THR A 606 -94.00 35.43 14.81
N VAL A 607 -93.91 36.37 13.87
CA VAL A 607 -92.63 36.82 13.29
C VAL A 607 -91.79 37.55 14.34
N HIS A 608 -92.39 38.40 15.18
CA HIS A 608 -91.66 39.06 16.28
C HIS A 608 -91.10 38.05 17.29
N ARG A 609 -91.90 37.01 17.62
CA ARG A 609 -91.48 35.92 18.49
C ARG A 609 -90.34 35.08 17.91
N GLU A 610 -90.45 34.62 16.65
CA GLU A 610 -89.33 33.89 16.01
C GLU A 610 -88.06 34.75 15.91
N CYS A 611 -88.20 36.05 15.66
CA CYS A 611 -87.06 36.95 15.59
C CYS A 611 -86.34 37.07 16.95
N LEU A 612 -87.09 37.19 18.05
CA LEU A 612 -86.55 37.22 19.42
C LEU A 612 -85.99 35.86 19.86
N GLU A 613 -86.62 34.75 19.49
CA GLU A 613 -86.13 33.41 19.82
C GLU A 613 -84.84 33.09 19.02
N ARG A 614 -84.73 33.51 17.75
CA ARG A 614 -83.49 33.39 16.95
C ARG A 614 -82.37 34.31 17.43
N THR A 615 -82.63 35.57 17.78
CA THR A 615 -81.58 36.41 18.37
C THR A 615 -81.15 35.88 19.74
N SER A 616 -82.07 35.46 20.61
CA SER A 616 -81.73 34.80 21.89
C SER A 616 -80.90 33.53 21.69
N MET A 617 -81.17 32.73 20.66
CA MET A 617 -80.36 31.55 20.33
C MET A 617 -78.95 31.92 19.86
N LEU A 618 -78.80 32.94 19.01
CA LEU A 618 -77.49 33.44 18.58
C LEU A 618 -76.70 34.07 19.74
N GLU A 619 -77.35 34.81 20.64
CA GLU A 619 -76.75 35.35 21.86
C GLU A 619 -76.23 34.22 22.78
N LYS A 620 -77.00 33.13 22.91
CA LYS A 620 -76.62 31.92 23.66
C LYS A 620 -75.46 31.17 23.00
N MET A 621 -75.42 31.07 21.67
CA MET A 621 -74.29 30.41 20.96
C MET A 621 -72.99 31.23 21.02
N ARG A 622 -73.07 32.56 21.05
CA ARG A 622 -71.93 33.47 21.28
C ARG A 622 -71.41 33.35 22.72
N SER A 623 -72.29 33.51 23.71
CA SER A 623 -71.92 33.39 25.12
C SER A 623 -71.44 31.99 25.52
N ALA A 624 -71.83 30.94 24.80
CA ALA A 624 -71.29 29.58 24.94
C ALA A 624 -69.97 29.32 24.17
N LYS A 625 -69.40 30.31 23.46
CA LYS A 625 -68.19 30.19 22.62
C LYS A 625 -68.25 29.10 21.53
N ILE A 626 -69.43 28.82 20.98
CA ILE A 626 -69.62 27.76 19.95
C ILE A 626 -69.40 28.31 18.52
N LEU A 627 -69.50 29.63 18.33
CA LEU A 627 -69.24 30.30 17.05
C LEU A 627 -67.97 31.17 17.13
N PRO A 628 -67.09 31.18 16.09
CA PRO A 628 -65.91 32.04 16.07
C PRO A 628 -66.24 33.53 15.89
N ASP A 629 -65.57 34.40 16.63
CA ASP A 629 -65.67 35.86 16.47
C ASP A 629 -64.96 36.33 15.18
N MET A 630 -65.74 36.58 14.12
CA MET A 630 -65.25 37.16 12.87
C MET A 630 -65.08 38.69 12.96
N ALA A 631 -64.17 39.14 13.83
CA ALA A 631 -63.73 40.53 13.90
C ALA A 631 -62.56 40.78 12.94
N ALA A 632 -62.78 41.58 11.90
CA ALA A 632 -61.70 42.03 11.01
C ALA A 632 -60.82 43.07 11.74
N SER A 633 -59.52 42.79 11.88
CA SER A 633 -58.59 43.63 12.63
C SER A 633 -57.80 44.57 11.72
N THR A 634 -57.88 45.88 11.97
CA THR A 634 -57.04 46.92 11.34
C THR A 634 -56.76 48.09 12.29
N GLY A 635 -55.58 48.11 12.92
CA GLY A 635 -55.03 49.25 13.68
C GLY A 635 -55.63 49.48 15.09
N ASP A 636 -55.00 50.27 15.97
CA ASP A 636 -53.63 50.82 15.90
C ASP A 636 -53.10 51.25 17.31
N MET A 637 -51.77 51.36 17.44
CA MET A 637 -50.96 52.14 18.41
C MET A 637 -51.22 52.16 19.94
N GLY A 638 -50.13 51.96 20.70
CA GLY A 638 -49.88 52.52 22.05
C GLY A 638 -50.34 51.69 23.27
N GLY A 639 -49.70 51.76 24.44
CA GLY A 639 -48.45 52.43 24.82
C GLY A 639 -48.06 52.24 26.30
N HIS A 640 -46.74 52.24 26.59
CA HIS A 640 -46.05 52.33 27.90
C HIS A 640 -46.69 51.86 29.25
N HIS A 641 -46.08 50.78 29.78
CA HIS A 641 -45.30 50.80 31.07
C HIS A 641 -46.10 50.84 32.42
N PRO A 642 -45.46 50.69 33.61
CA PRO A 642 -45.32 49.36 34.22
C PRO A 642 -45.66 49.25 35.73
N ARG A 643 -45.75 48.01 36.27
CA ARG A 643 -45.08 47.64 37.55
C ARG A 643 -44.98 46.13 37.84
N HIS A 644 -43.93 45.81 38.59
CA HIS A 644 -43.56 44.57 39.30
C HIS A 644 -43.92 44.79 40.81
N PRO A 645 -43.59 43.92 41.81
CA PRO A 645 -42.91 42.62 41.80
C PRO A 645 -43.48 41.57 42.81
N GLU A 646 -42.63 40.60 43.23
CA GLU A 646 -42.65 39.83 44.51
C GLU A 646 -43.65 38.63 44.62
N THR A 647 -43.35 37.47 45.23
CA THR A 647 -42.13 36.93 45.92
C THR A 647 -42.11 35.37 46.01
N GLU A 648 -40.92 34.77 46.26
CA GLU A 648 -40.52 33.64 47.18
C GLU A 648 -41.47 32.43 47.46
N ASP A 649 -41.03 31.20 47.86
CA ASP A 649 -39.72 30.66 48.26
C ASP A 649 -39.55 29.11 48.13
N ASP A 650 -38.32 28.64 48.39
CA ASP A 650 -37.65 27.30 48.54
C ASP A 650 -38.35 26.12 49.33
N PRO A 651 -37.73 24.95 49.70
CA PRO A 651 -36.68 24.09 49.08
C PRO A 651 -36.83 22.52 49.24
N THR A 652 -36.57 21.73 48.16
CA THR A 652 -35.89 20.38 48.18
C THR A 652 -36.44 19.20 49.06
N PRO A 653 -35.75 18.03 49.19
CA PRO A 653 -35.05 17.14 48.24
C PRO A 653 -35.82 15.77 48.09
N THR A 654 -35.48 14.74 47.29
CA THR A 654 -34.22 13.99 47.05
C THR A 654 -34.35 13.06 45.83
N THR A 655 -33.28 12.86 45.03
CA THR A 655 -32.63 11.55 44.77
C THR A 655 -31.68 11.56 43.54
N ALA A 656 -30.43 11.15 43.79
CA ALA A 656 -29.43 10.60 42.85
C ALA A 656 -28.89 11.47 41.67
N PRO A 657 -27.62 11.26 41.23
CA PRO A 657 -26.82 12.37 40.68
C PRO A 657 -26.02 12.06 39.39
N THR A 658 -25.17 13.04 39.03
CA THR A 658 -24.15 13.05 37.95
C THR A 658 -24.67 13.28 36.52
N GLY A 659 -23.99 14.04 35.66
CA GLY A 659 -22.75 14.80 35.92
C GLY A 659 -22.00 15.26 34.67
N LEU A 660 -22.68 15.99 33.76
CA LEU A 660 -22.06 16.47 32.51
C LEU A 660 -21.10 17.65 32.77
N ALA A 661 -19.81 17.35 32.91
CA ALA A 661 -18.74 18.34 32.96
C ALA A 661 -17.43 17.84 32.32
N SER A 662 -16.74 18.76 31.63
CA SER A 662 -15.41 18.63 31.01
C SER A 662 -15.26 17.66 29.83
N PHE A 663 -14.93 18.23 28.65
CA PHE A 663 -14.28 17.49 27.55
C PHE A 663 -13.00 18.18 27.02
N TYR A 664 -12.64 19.38 27.49
CA TYR A 664 -11.53 20.19 26.96
C TYR A 664 -10.34 20.38 27.92
N GLU A 665 -10.28 19.65 29.03
CA GLU A 665 -9.30 19.91 30.10
C GLU A 665 -8.52 18.65 30.59
N LYS A 666 -8.31 17.66 29.70
CA LYS A 666 -7.63 16.38 30.06
C LYS A 666 -6.50 15.91 29.15
N LEU A 667 -5.86 16.78 28.35
CA LEU A 667 -4.70 16.43 27.49
C LEU A 667 -3.47 17.37 27.59
N ARG A 668 -3.10 17.82 28.81
CA ARG A 668 -1.75 18.38 29.07
C ARG A 668 -1.17 17.87 30.39
N ARG A 669 0.12 17.50 30.36
CA ARG A 669 0.92 16.81 31.42
C ARG A 669 0.49 15.33 31.59
N ASN A 670 1.35 14.32 31.56
CA ASN A 670 2.82 14.19 31.57
C ASN A 670 3.25 13.12 30.51
N LYS A 671 4.52 12.87 30.12
CA LYS A 671 5.75 12.67 30.92
C LYS A 671 7.00 12.74 30.00
N LYS A 672 8.17 13.13 30.52
CA LYS A 672 9.48 13.04 29.83
C LYS A 672 10.18 11.70 30.09
N PRO A 673 10.89 11.12 29.11
CA PRO A 673 12.07 10.30 29.36
C PRO A 673 13.31 11.18 29.64
N LYS A 674 14.33 10.64 30.33
CA LYS A 674 15.60 11.34 30.59
C LYS A 674 16.58 11.10 29.44
N ALA A 675 17.41 12.10 29.13
CA ALA A 675 18.66 11.86 28.40
C ALA A 675 19.61 11.02 29.28
N LYS A 676 20.34 10.08 28.66
CA LYS A 676 21.43 9.33 29.30
C LYS A 676 22.72 9.65 28.54
N LYS A 677 23.66 10.29 29.21
CA LYS A 677 25.04 10.42 28.73
C LYS A 677 25.80 9.13 29.07
N GLY A 678 26.55 8.61 28.10
CA GLY A 678 27.87 8.01 28.37
C GLY A 678 28.94 9.11 28.38
N PRO A 679 30.22 8.83 28.67
CA PRO A 679 30.88 7.52 28.71
C PRO A 679 30.22 6.51 29.65
#